data_AF-L7K0B1-F1
#
_entry.id   AF-L7K0B1-F1
#
_cell.length_a   1.000
_cell.length_b   1.000
_cell.length_c   1.000
_cell.angle_alpha   90.00
_cell.angle_beta   90.00
_cell.angle_gamma   90.00
#
_symmetry.space_group_name_H-M   'P 1'
#
loop_
_entity.id
_entity.type
_entity.pdbx_description
1 polymer ?
#
loop_
_entity_poly.entity_id
_entity_poly.type
_entity_poly.pdbx_seq_one_letter_code
_entity_poly.pdbx_strand_id
1 'polypeptide(L)'
;MLANLYSYVEITMKYILIFETAPDKQQDYMIFEDLDDTGIKNFLSTCSRTTLTEVSDYDFGRYDVKPPPYKKTRRTNEYVGYNATYFSKHFHGKDIKDKSYKDIIEEEHKTEFRVINVPFSKTTFEKIYELKIHDDIIFTNEEIYLIFFYLYPHKENMTKLTRVICFHLQRNPTMVQELFDIAQDCNIKYNDRMTCLAMIINPECHYVKDFRRTVKSSIIFALKDKRGESTTINNNTTHYNAFYYEIELDKLNIAFLIESLAMSYDYFALNHNILYEKFRNVLDKSCLVIKIHNIHGNHDYTRPELTTETTILKCKLTLIAESEFLKCSCIQEIILQFNNVQVSCEYDILKSINKLSMVIFELNSFENLKSIPKEIKNHEMILKNVILEPTLTIPDTLKRISFQESQFCESLIFPNYIQSVAILRSDVNQDATIIFDENCENVEIDETYIRIKFQEYVELNYILLTGKKYHNGGKLCYSKGKCPGEGFFIIHYANIFGRLILNINLQKVDFFFVNMSMDSQIVLCAHNKYFDISLSEGFFDLSDFIGISLHFTRKMSIKTDSIEGSTGKLLKIIIKDMELSENIVLSDCFESVELENVTLKNSSILVLNSKCKTLIIKNFDGVIKVHDRAMRFETVDISFAVNTKINIFFLGVIYADNLHLSNACRNIERIKCIFSTIQGVRNLKFTRKFTHEWSRPAEKYINTLRRIPGYQEIAEKYSKILSENSSVRSRLRKELFYKTSTAVVNSVLKTLLNASVIETIQKIEFKSITLDDCNYEILYGMKNLQILSLGHPNFTSALFSHLPFSLRLLDISWSDSNCEVEVVRHGLTDLMNLQRCYSLNVLVIDAGLFFQAGTLNFVPSSVTILKVYFTSSLEKFKSSKNRKLYLNELYIEGEALGLDQNSTEIGKTNAYAAIKALKKCIEFEYLKQFAFVCSNVRKEIDPYTLKFYKRESEKFFTVDKQKHDEMDIFAV
;
A
#
# COMPACT_ATOMS: atom_id res chain seq x y z
N MET A 1 5.27 -12.12 10.60
CA MET A 1 4.38 -12.76 9.60
C MET A 1 4.09 -14.19 10.02
N LEU A 2 2.82 -14.54 10.23
CA LEU A 2 2.36 -15.92 10.48
C LEU A 2 2.40 -16.72 9.17
N ALA A 3 2.91 -17.97 9.19
CA ALA A 3 2.63 -18.91 8.10
C ALA A 3 1.12 -19.16 8.06
N ASN A 4 0.44 -18.57 7.07
CA ASN A 4 -1.01 -18.65 6.95
C ASN A 4 -1.39 -19.99 6.31
N LEU A 5 -1.42 -21.04 7.12
CA LEU A 5 -1.70 -22.40 6.66
C LEU A 5 -3.07 -22.58 5.98
N TYR A 6 -3.96 -21.58 6.03
CA TYR A 6 -5.23 -21.60 5.28
C TYR A 6 -5.00 -21.77 3.78
N SER A 7 -3.89 -21.26 3.22
CA SER A 7 -3.64 -21.39 1.78
C SER A 7 -3.61 -22.85 1.33
N TYR A 8 -3.01 -23.78 2.08
CA TYR A 8 -2.98 -25.21 1.73
C TYR A 8 -4.35 -25.84 1.48
N VAL A 9 -5.41 -25.24 2.02
CA VAL A 9 -6.79 -25.69 1.82
C VAL A 9 -7.54 -24.79 0.82
N GLU A 10 -7.30 -23.48 0.85
CA GLU A 10 -7.97 -22.50 -0.02
C GLU A 10 -7.44 -22.51 -1.46
N ILE A 11 -6.18 -22.93 -1.67
CA ILE A 11 -5.56 -22.99 -2.98
C ILE A 11 -6.27 -24.07 -3.79
N THR A 12 -7.22 -23.60 -4.58
CA THR A 12 -7.83 -24.37 -5.65
C THR A 12 -6.96 -24.38 -6.89
N MET A 13 -6.10 -23.37 -7.05
CA MET A 13 -5.33 -23.14 -8.25
C MET A 13 -3.88 -22.72 -7.94
N LYS A 14 -2.91 -23.46 -8.47
CA LYS A 14 -1.48 -23.11 -8.46
C LYS A 14 -1.01 -22.66 -9.83
N TYR A 15 -0.05 -21.75 -9.87
CA TYR A 15 0.56 -21.24 -11.10
C TYR A 15 1.95 -21.84 -11.26
N ILE A 16 2.18 -22.57 -12.35
CA ILE A 16 3.50 -23.08 -12.71
C ILE A 16 4.08 -22.12 -13.75
N LEU A 17 5.10 -21.36 -13.36
CA LEU A 17 5.85 -20.50 -14.27
C LEU A 17 6.96 -21.33 -14.90
N ILE A 18 6.88 -21.56 -16.21
CA ILE A 18 7.93 -22.24 -16.98
C ILE A 18 8.78 -21.16 -17.64
N PHE A 19 10.08 -21.17 -17.35
CA PHE A 19 11.01 -20.16 -17.84
C PHE A 19 11.70 -20.60 -19.13
N GLU A 20 12.17 -19.62 -19.91
CA GLU A 20 12.95 -19.89 -21.11
C GLU A 20 14.31 -20.52 -20.73
N THR A 21 14.56 -21.73 -21.23
CA THR A 21 15.82 -22.47 -21.05
C THR A 21 16.46 -22.80 -22.39
N ALA A 22 17.77 -23.03 -22.41
CA ALA A 22 18.46 -23.48 -23.61
C ALA A 22 17.87 -24.82 -24.10
N PRO A 23 17.85 -25.10 -25.42
CA PRO A 23 17.19 -26.29 -25.99
C PRO A 23 17.63 -27.63 -25.39
N ASP A 24 18.88 -27.70 -24.92
CA ASP A 24 19.50 -28.90 -24.36
C ASP A 24 19.43 -28.95 -22.81
N LYS A 25 18.84 -27.93 -22.18
CA LYS A 25 18.69 -27.85 -20.72
C LYS A 25 17.28 -28.24 -20.30
N GLN A 26 17.18 -28.88 -19.14
CA GLN A 26 15.91 -29.17 -18.49
C GLN A 26 15.13 -27.87 -18.25
N GLN A 27 13.80 -27.94 -18.34
CA GLN A 27 12.93 -26.79 -18.14
C GLN A 27 13.01 -26.33 -16.68
N ASP A 28 13.40 -25.07 -16.50
CA ASP A 28 13.35 -24.40 -15.22
C ASP A 28 11.92 -23.95 -14.96
N TYR A 29 11.41 -24.22 -13.76
CA TYR A 29 10.09 -23.77 -13.37
C TYR A 29 10.02 -23.34 -11.91
N MET A 30 9.04 -22.50 -11.63
CA MET A 30 8.65 -22.11 -10.29
C MET A 30 7.16 -22.31 -10.11
N ILE A 31 6.72 -22.55 -8.88
CA ILE A 31 5.30 -22.70 -8.57
C ILE A 31 4.88 -21.61 -7.60
N PHE A 32 3.81 -20.91 -7.93
CA PHE A 32 3.21 -19.85 -7.12
C PHE A 32 1.78 -20.22 -6.73
N GLU A 33 1.41 -19.90 -5.49
CA GLU A 33 0.02 -20.04 -5.01
C GLU A 33 -0.84 -18.84 -5.40
N ASP A 34 -0.22 -17.66 -5.50
CA ASP A 34 -0.84 -16.40 -5.87
C ASP A 34 0.12 -15.61 -6.79
N LEU A 35 -0.39 -15.13 -7.93
CA LEU A 35 0.41 -14.29 -8.83
C LEU A 35 0.72 -12.92 -8.23
N ASP A 36 -0.10 -12.41 -7.30
CA ASP A 36 0.19 -11.15 -6.59
C ASP A 36 1.53 -11.20 -5.85
N ASP A 37 1.91 -12.39 -5.36
CA ASP A 37 3.18 -12.59 -4.64
C ASP A 37 4.39 -12.34 -5.54
N THR A 38 4.27 -12.48 -6.86
CA THR A 38 5.36 -12.23 -7.82
C THR A 38 5.69 -10.74 -7.95
N GLY A 39 4.72 -9.85 -7.69
CA GLY A 39 4.84 -8.42 -7.95
C GLY A 39 4.79 -8.03 -9.43
N ILE A 40 4.56 -8.97 -10.34
CA ILE A 40 4.40 -8.76 -11.79
C ILE A 40 3.17 -9.54 -12.31
N LYS A 41 2.07 -9.49 -11.56
CA LYS A 41 0.84 -10.25 -11.82
C LYS A 41 0.20 -9.87 -13.15
N ASN A 42 0.14 -8.59 -13.49
CA ASN A 42 -0.49 -8.13 -14.74
C ASN A 42 0.27 -8.66 -15.95
N PHE A 43 1.60 -8.67 -15.87
CA PHE A 43 2.45 -9.30 -16.89
C PHE A 43 2.15 -10.81 -17.00
N LEU A 44 2.23 -11.55 -15.89
CA LEU A 44 1.99 -13.00 -15.88
C LEU A 44 0.57 -13.36 -16.32
N SER A 45 -0.41 -12.56 -15.95
CA SER A 45 -1.80 -12.68 -16.40
C SER A 45 -1.92 -12.48 -17.90
N THR A 46 -1.10 -11.60 -18.49
CA THR A 46 -1.04 -11.40 -19.95
C THR A 46 -0.38 -12.59 -20.64
N CYS A 47 0.78 -13.05 -20.15
CA CYS A 47 1.44 -14.26 -20.64
C CYS A 47 0.47 -15.44 -20.69
N SER A 48 -0.28 -15.63 -19.60
CA SER A 48 -1.25 -16.71 -19.44
C SER A 48 -2.44 -16.68 -20.41
N ARG A 49 -2.69 -15.53 -21.08
CA ARG A 49 -3.71 -15.37 -22.12
C ARG A 49 -3.15 -15.56 -23.52
N THR A 50 -1.88 -15.19 -23.73
CA THR A 50 -1.17 -15.31 -25.01
C THR A 50 -0.63 -16.71 -25.27
N THR A 51 -0.28 -17.47 -24.23
CA THR A 51 -0.03 -18.91 -24.36
C THR A 51 -1.36 -19.62 -24.61
N LEU A 52 -1.70 -19.74 -25.88
CA LEU A 52 -2.62 -20.78 -26.36
C LEU A 52 -1.95 -22.13 -26.10
N THR A 53 -2.05 -22.64 -24.88
CA THR A 53 -1.65 -24.00 -24.58
C THR A 53 -2.84 -24.72 -24.02
N GLU A 54 -3.32 -25.69 -24.81
CA GLU A 54 -3.74 -27.01 -24.37
C GLU A 54 -4.18 -27.02 -22.90
N VAL A 55 -5.39 -26.52 -22.65
CA VAL A 55 -6.18 -27.11 -21.58
C VAL A 55 -6.38 -28.54 -22.06
N SER A 56 -5.45 -29.44 -21.70
CA SER A 56 -5.80 -30.85 -21.77
C SER A 56 -6.95 -30.96 -20.78
N ASP A 57 -8.16 -31.07 -21.29
CA ASP A 57 -9.30 -31.60 -20.58
C ASP A 57 -8.90 -33.01 -20.12
N TYR A 58 -8.08 -33.10 -19.07
CA TYR A 58 -8.04 -34.31 -18.25
C TYR A 58 -9.37 -34.29 -17.51
N ASP A 59 -10.37 -34.80 -18.22
CA ASP A 59 -11.68 -35.12 -17.70
C ASP A 59 -11.45 -35.94 -16.42
N PHE A 60 -11.73 -35.33 -15.27
CA PHE A 60 -11.64 -35.97 -13.96
C PHE A 60 -12.78 -36.99 -13.84
N GLY A 61 -12.72 -38.04 -14.66
CA GLY A 61 -13.46 -39.26 -14.46
C GLY A 61 -13.09 -39.80 -13.09
N ARG A 62 -14.05 -39.81 -12.17
CA ARG A 62 -13.95 -40.42 -10.84
C ARG A 62 -13.51 -41.88 -10.99
N TYR A 63 -12.21 -42.13 -10.94
CA TYR A 63 -11.70 -43.48 -10.77
C TYR A 63 -11.72 -43.79 -9.27
N ASP A 64 -12.56 -44.76 -8.90
CA ASP A 64 -12.46 -45.48 -7.63
C ASP A 64 -11.14 -46.28 -7.63
N VAL A 65 -10.04 -45.59 -7.31
CA VAL A 65 -8.73 -46.24 -7.15
C VAL A 65 -8.69 -46.85 -5.75
N LYS A 66 -8.88 -48.17 -5.68
CA LYS A 66 -8.43 -48.97 -4.52
C LYS A 66 -6.94 -48.67 -4.29
N PRO A 67 -6.51 -48.37 -3.04
CA PRO A 67 -5.13 -48.04 -2.76
C PRO A 67 -4.24 -49.21 -3.18
N PRO A 68 -3.23 -49.02 -4.06
CA PRO A 68 -2.32 -50.08 -4.40
C PRO A 68 -1.50 -50.45 -3.15
N PRO A 69 -1.13 -51.72 -2.98
CA PRO A 69 -0.32 -52.15 -1.86
C PRO A 69 1.03 -51.42 -1.90
N TYR A 70 1.33 -50.65 -0.86
CA TYR A 70 2.61 -49.98 -0.63
C TYR A 70 3.76 -51.00 -0.62
N LYS A 71 4.32 -51.31 -1.79
CA LYS A 71 5.69 -51.79 -1.94
C LYS A 71 6.45 -50.70 -2.69
N LYS A 72 7.06 -49.79 -1.95
CA LYS A 72 8.09 -48.87 -2.48
C LYS A 72 9.31 -49.70 -2.87
N THR A 73 9.32 -50.27 -4.07
CA THR A 73 10.58 -50.46 -4.78
C THR A 73 11.05 -49.06 -5.18
N ARG A 74 12.04 -48.53 -4.46
CA ARG A 74 12.84 -47.39 -4.94
C ARG A 74 13.40 -47.83 -6.30
N ARG A 75 12.75 -47.44 -7.39
CA ARG A 75 13.42 -47.37 -8.68
C ARG A 75 14.43 -46.24 -8.53
N THR A 76 15.68 -46.61 -8.25
CA THR A 76 16.85 -45.76 -8.47
C THR A 76 17.00 -45.58 -9.98
N ASN A 77 16.08 -44.83 -10.58
CA ASN A 77 16.42 -44.10 -11.78
C ASN A 77 17.17 -42.88 -11.26
N GLU A 78 18.43 -42.75 -11.63
CA GLU A 78 19.22 -41.54 -11.47
C GLU A 78 18.55 -40.42 -12.28
N TYR A 79 17.48 -39.84 -11.75
CA TYR A 79 16.95 -38.58 -12.23
C TYR A 79 17.88 -37.49 -11.72
N VAL A 80 18.88 -37.17 -12.53
CA VAL A 80 19.80 -36.07 -12.28
C VAL A 80 19.06 -34.75 -12.57
N GLY A 81 18.81 -33.95 -11.52
CA GLY A 81 19.11 -32.51 -11.59
C GLY A 81 17.98 -31.49 -11.80
N TYR A 82 16.72 -31.75 -11.39
CA TYR A 82 15.71 -30.67 -11.39
C TYR A 82 15.95 -29.71 -10.21
N ASN A 83 16.17 -28.42 -10.50
CA ASN A 83 16.24 -27.32 -9.52
C ASN A 83 15.03 -26.39 -9.66
N ALA A 84 13.87 -26.83 -9.20
CA ALA A 84 12.67 -25.99 -9.18
C ALA A 84 12.45 -25.36 -7.81
N THR A 85 11.75 -24.23 -7.76
CA THR A 85 11.49 -23.51 -6.50
C THR A 85 9.99 -23.26 -6.34
N TYR A 86 9.43 -23.72 -5.23
CA TYR A 86 8.04 -23.54 -4.85
C TYR A 86 7.88 -22.32 -3.96
N PHE A 87 7.27 -21.27 -4.49
CA PHE A 87 6.92 -20.06 -3.77
C PHE A 87 5.47 -20.13 -3.32
N SER A 88 5.31 -20.34 -2.03
CA SER A 88 4.09 -20.00 -1.33
C SER A 88 4.30 -18.68 -0.61
N LYS A 89 3.21 -17.91 -0.49
CA LYS A 89 3.08 -16.77 0.43
C LYS A 89 3.58 -17.06 1.85
N HIS A 90 3.74 -18.34 2.23
CA HIS A 90 4.12 -18.78 3.56
C HIS A 90 5.49 -19.48 3.61
N PHE A 91 6.01 -19.94 2.45
CA PHE A 91 7.21 -20.77 2.41
C PHE A 91 8.48 -20.10 1.88
N HIS A 92 8.40 -18.87 1.34
CA HIS A 92 9.56 -18.09 0.86
C HIS A 92 10.56 -18.90 0.00
N GLY A 93 10.07 -19.86 -0.80
CA GLY A 93 10.89 -20.69 -1.68
C GLY A 93 11.32 -22.04 -1.07
N LYS A 94 10.65 -23.12 -1.48
CA LYS A 94 11.04 -24.51 -1.20
C LYS A 94 11.67 -25.11 -2.45
N ASP A 95 12.89 -25.62 -2.33
CA ASP A 95 13.55 -26.30 -3.44
C ASP A 95 12.87 -27.66 -3.69
N ILE A 96 12.32 -27.82 -4.88
CA ILE A 96 11.82 -29.08 -5.40
C ILE A 96 13.00 -29.74 -6.12
N LYS A 97 13.56 -30.77 -5.49
CA LYS A 97 14.63 -31.58 -6.07
C LYS A 97 14.06 -32.78 -6.80
N ASP A 98 14.64 -33.06 -7.97
CA ASP A 98 14.46 -34.30 -8.73
C ASP A 98 13.00 -34.60 -9.14
N LYS A 99 12.18 -33.56 -9.36
CA LYS A 99 10.82 -33.68 -9.89
C LYS A 99 10.56 -32.71 -11.02
N SER A 100 9.89 -33.17 -12.06
CA SER A 100 9.31 -32.30 -13.10
C SER A 100 7.99 -31.69 -12.60
N TYR A 101 7.54 -30.60 -13.23
CA TYR A 101 6.24 -30.01 -12.90
C TYR A 101 5.07 -30.96 -13.24
N LYS A 102 5.25 -31.88 -14.19
CA LYS A 102 4.27 -32.92 -14.52
C LYS A 102 4.11 -33.91 -13.39
N ASP A 103 5.22 -34.34 -12.77
CA ASP A 103 5.19 -35.20 -11.58
C ASP A 103 4.43 -34.53 -10.43
N ILE A 104 4.52 -33.20 -10.30
CA ILE A 104 3.79 -32.44 -9.26
C ILE A 104 2.30 -32.38 -9.57
N ILE A 105 1.92 -32.10 -10.82
CA ILE A 105 0.50 -32.13 -11.25
C ILE A 105 -0.08 -33.51 -11.00
N GLU A 106 0.67 -34.58 -11.31
CA GLU A 106 0.26 -35.96 -11.05
C GLU A 106 0.20 -36.28 -9.55
N GLU A 107 1.12 -35.82 -8.72
CA GLU A 107 1.06 -36.07 -7.27
C GLU A 107 -0.07 -35.30 -6.56
N GLU A 108 -0.49 -34.16 -7.11
CA GLU A 108 -1.48 -33.25 -6.50
C GLU A 108 -2.84 -33.27 -7.22
N HIS A 109 -3.45 -34.44 -7.37
CA HIS A 109 -4.75 -34.64 -8.05
C HIS A 109 -5.95 -33.78 -7.56
N LYS A 110 -5.80 -33.00 -6.48
CA LYS A 110 -6.86 -32.16 -5.89
C LYS A 110 -6.68 -30.66 -6.15
N THR A 111 -5.60 -30.26 -6.82
CA THR A 111 -5.24 -28.87 -7.09
C THR A 111 -5.32 -28.62 -8.59
N GLU A 112 -5.99 -27.55 -9.02
CA GLU A 112 -5.92 -27.11 -10.42
C GLU A 112 -4.57 -26.40 -10.65
N PHE A 113 -3.99 -26.59 -11.83
CA PHE A 113 -2.74 -25.96 -12.19
C PHE A 113 -2.91 -25.11 -13.45
N ARG A 114 -2.34 -23.92 -13.44
CA ARG A 114 -2.17 -23.10 -14.63
C ARG A 114 -0.71 -22.95 -14.95
N VAL A 115 -0.33 -23.47 -16.11
CA VAL A 115 1.02 -23.34 -16.64
C VAL A 115 1.12 -22.03 -17.41
N ILE A 116 2.10 -21.21 -17.07
CA ILE A 116 2.38 -19.92 -17.72
C ILE A 116 3.80 -19.98 -18.24
N ASN A 117 3.98 -19.83 -19.55
CA ASN A 117 5.31 -19.69 -20.12
C ASN A 117 5.78 -18.25 -19.95
N VAL A 118 6.93 -18.08 -19.30
CA VAL A 118 7.57 -16.80 -19.01
C VAL A 118 8.71 -16.61 -20.02
N PRO A 119 8.75 -15.49 -20.76
CA PRO A 119 9.67 -15.26 -21.87
C PRO A 119 11.07 -14.79 -21.43
N PHE A 120 11.50 -15.17 -20.22
CA PHE A 120 12.84 -14.91 -19.71
C PHE A 120 13.27 -16.00 -18.73
N SER A 121 14.56 -16.04 -18.39
CA SER A 121 15.14 -17.08 -17.55
C SER A 121 14.66 -17.01 -16.10
N LYS A 122 14.73 -18.15 -15.39
CA LYS A 122 14.43 -18.24 -13.96
C LYS A 122 15.29 -17.27 -13.13
N THR A 123 16.58 -17.17 -13.44
CA THR A 123 17.51 -16.26 -12.76
C THR A 123 17.11 -14.80 -12.93
N THR A 124 16.64 -14.41 -14.12
CA THR A 124 16.16 -13.05 -14.37
C THR A 124 14.92 -12.75 -13.53
N PHE A 125 13.99 -13.71 -13.44
CA PHE A 125 12.80 -13.59 -12.60
C PHE A 125 13.16 -13.47 -11.11
N GLU A 126 14.09 -14.28 -10.61
CA GLU A 126 14.57 -14.23 -9.21
C GLU A 126 15.13 -12.85 -8.88
N LYS A 127 15.97 -12.29 -9.75
CA LYS A 127 16.47 -10.92 -9.61
C LYS A 127 15.35 -9.88 -9.58
N ILE A 128 14.36 -9.98 -10.45
CA ILE A 128 13.19 -9.07 -10.46
C ILE A 128 12.41 -9.19 -9.15
N TYR A 129 12.17 -10.41 -8.69
CA TYR A 129 11.46 -10.70 -7.45
C TYR A 129 12.21 -10.15 -6.22
N GLU A 130 13.54 -10.29 -6.19
CA GLU A 130 14.40 -9.78 -5.14
C GLU A 130 14.45 -8.24 -5.07
N LEU A 131 14.07 -7.50 -6.12
CA LEU A 131 13.95 -6.03 -6.06
C LEU A 131 12.96 -5.56 -4.99
N LYS A 132 12.07 -6.45 -4.51
CA LYS A 132 11.23 -6.16 -3.35
C LYS A 132 12.04 -5.89 -2.08
N ILE A 133 13.23 -6.48 -1.97
CA ILE A 133 14.04 -6.58 -0.75
C ILE A 133 15.37 -5.85 -0.89
N HIS A 134 16.03 -6.03 -2.04
CA HIS A 134 17.39 -5.60 -2.28
C HIS A 134 17.45 -4.53 -3.36
N ASP A 135 18.28 -3.54 -3.09
CA ASP A 135 18.40 -2.31 -3.86
C ASP A 135 19.60 -2.34 -4.84
N ASP A 136 20.48 -3.35 -4.70
CA ASP A 136 21.79 -3.44 -5.37
C ASP A 136 21.92 -4.64 -6.32
N ILE A 137 20.80 -5.09 -6.90
CA ILE A 137 20.79 -6.25 -7.80
C ILE A 137 21.40 -5.89 -9.15
N ILE A 138 22.33 -6.72 -9.63
CA ILE A 138 23.03 -6.53 -10.90
C ILE A 138 22.39 -7.40 -11.98
N PHE A 139 21.95 -6.75 -13.06
CA PHE A 139 21.40 -7.40 -14.25
C PHE A 139 22.42 -7.42 -15.38
N THR A 140 22.27 -8.35 -16.32
CA THR A 140 23.03 -8.33 -17.59
C THR A 140 22.32 -7.47 -18.64
N ASN A 141 23.00 -7.15 -19.75
CA ASN A 141 22.39 -6.36 -20.84
C ASN A 141 21.12 -7.04 -21.39
N GLU A 142 21.18 -8.36 -21.62
CA GLU A 142 20.03 -9.14 -22.09
C GLU A 142 18.85 -9.09 -21.12
N GLU A 143 19.11 -9.14 -19.82
CA GLU A 143 18.07 -9.04 -18.80
C GLU A 143 17.40 -7.67 -18.79
N ILE A 144 18.16 -6.59 -18.99
CA ILE A 144 17.60 -5.24 -19.10
C ILE A 144 16.73 -5.09 -20.35
N TYR A 145 17.14 -5.66 -21.49
CA TYR A 145 16.31 -5.68 -22.71
C TYR A 145 14.97 -6.38 -22.44
N LEU A 146 15.01 -7.53 -21.75
CA LEU A 146 13.82 -8.30 -21.40
C LEU A 146 12.89 -7.56 -20.43
N ILE A 147 13.45 -6.97 -19.37
CA ILE A 147 12.69 -6.20 -18.37
C ILE A 147 11.97 -5.04 -19.03
N PHE A 148 12.66 -4.26 -19.86
CA PHE A 148 12.04 -3.10 -20.50
C PHE A 148 10.97 -3.51 -21.52
N PHE A 149 11.26 -4.53 -22.34
CA PHE A 149 10.35 -5.00 -23.38
C PHE A 149 9.08 -5.65 -22.81
N TYR A 150 9.22 -6.54 -21.83
CA TYR A 150 8.12 -7.36 -21.33
C TYR A 150 7.42 -6.79 -20.11
N LEU A 151 8.15 -6.22 -19.13
CA LEU A 151 7.54 -5.84 -17.84
C LEU A 151 7.06 -4.39 -17.81
N TYR A 152 7.83 -3.48 -18.41
CA TYR A 152 7.53 -2.04 -18.38
C TYR A 152 6.11 -1.69 -18.89
N PRO A 153 5.58 -2.32 -19.96
CA PRO A 153 4.22 -2.06 -20.45
C PRO A 153 3.10 -2.33 -19.43
N HIS A 154 3.34 -3.18 -18.42
CA HIS A 154 2.33 -3.58 -17.43
C HIS A 154 2.24 -2.67 -16.21
N LYS A 155 3.12 -1.66 -16.11
CA LYS A 155 3.12 -0.64 -15.05
C LYS A 155 3.26 -1.15 -13.62
N GLU A 156 3.83 -2.34 -13.44
CA GLU A 156 4.08 -2.94 -12.13
C GLU A 156 5.52 -2.65 -11.66
N ASN A 157 5.70 -2.29 -10.38
CA ASN A 157 7.01 -1.97 -9.79
C ASN A 157 7.85 -0.93 -10.56
N MET A 158 7.19 -0.01 -11.27
CA MET A 158 7.83 0.91 -12.22
C MET A 158 8.99 1.69 -11.60
N THR A 159 8.82 2.22 -10.39
CA THR A 159 9.85 2.97 -9.66
C THR A 159 11.14 2.15 -9.50
N LYS A 160 11.03 0.87 -9.11
CA LYS A 160 12.17 -0.01 -8.86
C LYS A 160 12.82 -0.49 -10.16
N LEU A 161 12.02 -0.91 -11.14
CA LEU A 161 12.53 -1.31 -12.46
C LEU A 161 13.22 -0.15 -13.18
N THR A 162 12.64 1.05 -13.09
CA THR A 162 13.24 2.28 -13.66
C THR A 162 14.60 2.56 -13.04
N ARG A 163 14.72 2.46 -11.72
CA ARG A 163 16.01 2.61 -11.01
C ARG A 163 17.05 1.63 -11.53
N VAL A 164 16.71 0.35 -11.61
CA VAL A 164 17.61 -0.72 -12.10
C VAL A 164 18.11 -0.40 -13.50
N ILE A 165 17.21 -0.03 -14.41
CA ILE A 165 17.56 0.30 -15.80
C ILE A 165 18.50 1.51 -15.83
N CYS A 166 18.21 2.58 -15.09
CA CYS A 166 19.07 3.76 -15.02
C CYS A 166 20.47 3.43 -14.48
N PHE A 167 20.57 2.63 -13.42
CA PHE A 167 21.85 2.25 -12.81
C PHE A 167 22.67 1.36 -13.74
N HIS A 168 22.00 0.42 -14.41
CA HIS A 168 22.66 -0.46 -15.37
C HIS A 168 23.21 0.33 -16.56
N LEU A 169 22.42 1.22 -17.15
CA LEU A 169 22.86 2.07 -18.26
C LEU A 169 24.02 2.99 -17.84
N GLN A 170 23.98 3.53 -16.62
CA GLN A 170 25.06 4.37 -16.09
C GLN A 170 26.38 3.60 -15.92
N ARG A 171 26.33 2.31 -15.58
CA ARG A 171 27.51 1.46 -15.39
C ARG A 171 28.05 0.83 -16.68
N ASN A 172 27.27 0.83 -17.77
CA ASN A 172 27.61 0.15 -19.03
C ASN A 172 27.66 1.12 -20.22
N PRO A 173 28.72 1.95 -20.34
CA PRO A 173 28.83 2.96 -21.40
C PRO A 173 28.83 2.38 -22.82
N THR A 174 29.36 1.17 -23.02
CA THR A 174 29.36 0.48 -24.32
C THR A 174 27.94 0.18 -24.78
N MET A 175 27.08 -0.30 -23.87
CA MET A 175 25.67 -0.54 -24.14
C MET A 175 24.94 0.75 -24.49
N VAL A 176 25.21 1.85 -23.79
CA VAL A 176 24.64 3.16 -24.11
C VAL A 176 25.01 3.58 -25.54
N GLN A 177 26.29 3.43 -25.92
CA GLN A 177 26.74 3.75 -27.27
C GLN A 177 26.02 2.90 -28.32
N GLU A 178 25.88 1.59 -28.09
CA GLU A 178 25.11 0.71 -28.98
C GLU A 178 23.65 1.16 -29.14
N LEU A 179 23.00 1.62 -28.06
CA LEU A 179 21.63 2.15 -28.14
C LEU A 179 21.55 3.45 -28.95
N PHE A 180 22.58 4.30 -28.89
CA PHE A 180 22.67 5.48 -29.74
C PHE A 180 22.85 5.10 -31.21
N ASP A 181 23.73 4.16 -31.51
CA ASP A 181 23.99 3.69 -32.89
C ASP A 181 22.69 3.14 -33.51
N ILE A 182 21.91 2.37 -32.75
CA ILE A 182 20.59 1.85 -33.15
C ILE A 182 19.58 2.98 -33.36
N ALA A 183 19.54 3.96 -32.47
CA ALA A 183 18.62 5.09 -32.58
C ALA A 183 18.93 5.99 -33.79
N GLN A 184 20.17 5.95 -34.29
CA GLN A 184 20.63 6.74 -35.43
C GLN A 184 20.54 5.98 -36.77
N ASP A 185 20.75 4.66 -36.79
CA ASP A 185 20.72 3.84 -38.02
C ASP A 185 19.47 2.94 -38.11
N CYS A 186 18.48 3.39 -38.89
CA CYS A 186 17.26 2.62 -39.15
C CYS A 186 17.42 1.48 -40.16
N ASN A 187 18.58 1.36 -40.84
CA ASN A 187 18.77 0.40 -41.93
C ASN A 187 19.38 -0.94 -41.46
N ILE A 188 19.96 -0.98 -40.26
CA ILE A 188 20.53 -2.20 -39.70
C ILE A 188 19.42 -2.97 -38.97
N LYS A 189 19.25 -4.26 -39.30
CA LYS A 189 18.32 -5.15 -38.60
C LYS A 189 18.90 -5.54 -37.24
N TYR A 190 18.47 -4.83 -36.20
CA TYR A 190 18.73 -5.19 -34.81
C TYR A 190 17.65 -6.12 -34.25
N ASN A 191 17.93 -6.72 -33.10
CA ASN A 191 16.94 -7.47 -32.32
C ASN A 191 15.83 -6.53 -31.82
N ASP A 192 14.57 -6.88 -32.02
CA ASP A 192 13.39 -6.10 -31.61
C ASP A 192 13.45 -5.62 -30.14
N ARG A 193 14.01 -6.44 -29.24
CA ARG A 193 14.15 -6.10 -27.81
C ARG A 193 15.13 -4.94 -27.60
N MET A 194 16.23 -4.95 -28.34
CA MET A 194 17.26 -3.92 -28.30
C MET A 194 16.76 -2.64 -28.97
N THR A 195 16.05 -2.76 -30.10
CA THR A 195 15.36 -1.64 -30.75
C THR A 195 14.33 -1.00 -29.82
N CYS A 196 13.60 -1.79 -29.04
CA CYS A 196 12.65 -1.28 -28.05
C CYS A 196 13.34 -0.48 -26.93
N LEU A 197 14.43 -0.98 -26.36
CA LEU A 197 15.19 -0.23 -25.35
C LEU A 197 15.84 1.03 -25.95
N ALA A 198 16.32 0.97 -27.19
CA ALA A 198 16.90 2.12 -27.89
C ALA A 198 15.89 3.26 -28.07
N MET A 199 14.57 2.98 -28.03
CA MET A 199 13.56 4.03 -28.02
C MET A 199 13.71 4.97 -26.82
N ILE A 200 14.33 4.57 -25.70
CA ILE A 200 14.58 5.46 -24.55
C ILE A 200 15.40 6.69 -24.96
N ILE A 201 16.29 6.53 -25.95
CA ILE A 201 17.09 7.64 -26.51
C ILE A 201 16.19 8.67 -27.19
N ASN A 202 15.03 8.27 -27.74
CA ASN A 202 14.07 9.13 -28.43
C ASN A 202 12.87 9.52 -27.53
N PRO A 203 12.81 10.76 -27.00
CA PRO A 203 11.77 11.17 -26.06
C PRO A 203 10.35 11.20 -26.65
N GLU A 204 10.21 11.23 -27.98
CA GLU A 204 8.90 11.29 -28.62
C GLU A 204 8.12 9.97 -28.62
N CYS A 205 8.80 8.85 -28.33
CA CYS A 205 8.14 7.56 -28.29
C CYS A 205 7.14 7.49 -27.12
N HIS A 206 5.85 7.27 -27.42
CA HIS A 206 4.79 7.20 -26.40
C HIS A 206 5.08 6.16 -25.31
N TYR A 207 5.69 5.01 -25.66
CA TYR A 207 6.06 3.97 -24.70
C TYR A 207 7.13 4.41 -23.69
N VAL A 208 7.99 5.35 -24.09
CA VAL A 208 9.11 5.86 -23.28
C VAL A 208 8.70 7.02 -22.38
N LYS A 209 7.61 7.72 -22.71
CA LYS A 209 7.09 8.84 -21.89
C LYS A 209 6.79 8.39 -20.47
N ASP A 210 6.25 7.18 -20.28
CA ASP A 210 6.02 6.62 -18.95
C ASP A 210 7.34 6.32 -18.21
N PHE A 211 8.37 5.86 -18.94
CA PHE A 211 9.73 5.67 -18.40
C PHE A 211 10.35 6.94 -17.90
N ARG A 212 10.46 7.94 -18.78
CA ARG A 212 11.04 9.24 -18.43
C ARG A 212 10.26 9.94 -17.33
N ARG A 213 8.92 9.85 -17.34
CA ARG A 213 8.08 10.36 -16.24
C ARG A 213 8.43 9.71 -14.91
N THR A 214 8.60 8.39 -14.89
CA THR A 214 8.99 7.64 -13.68
C THR A 214 10.40 8.00 -13.22
N VAL A 215 11.37 8.15 -14.14
CA VAL A 215 12.72 8.64 -13.81
C VAL A 215 12.61 9.99 -13.11
N LYS A 216 11.86 10.92 -13.68
CA LYS A 216 11.68 12.28 -13.15
C LYS A 216 10.99 12.32 -11.79
N SER A 217 9.97 11.50 -11.56
CA SER A 217 9.21 11.50 -10.31
C SER A 217 9.88 10.72 -9.18
N SER A 218 10.72 9.74 -9.52
CA SER A 218 11.13 8.72 -8.56
C SER A 218 12.63 8.60 -8.35
N ILE A 219 13.46 9.26 -9.18
CA ILE A 219 14.91 9.19 -9.11
C ILE A 219 15.49 10.61 -9.11
N ILE A 220 16.34 10.90 -8.12
CA ILE A 220 17.11 12.13 -8.00
C ILE A 220 18.56 11.77 -8.31
N PHE A 221 19.09 12.29 -9.41
CA PHE A 221 20.51 12.17 -9.72
C PHE A 221 21.26 13.37 -9.17
N ALA A 222 22.38 13.13 -8.49
CA ALA A 222 23.30 14.16 -8.05
C ALA A 222 24.63 14.02 -8.80
N LEU A 223 25.02 15.04 -9.56
CA LEU A 223 26.29 15.04 -10.28
C LEU A 223 27.37 15.69 -9.43
N LYS A 224 28.39 14.93 -9.02
CA LYS A 224 29.55 15.45 -8.30
C LYS A 224 30.69 15.79 -9.22
N ASP A 225 31.29 16.94 -9.02
CA ASP A 225 32.54 17.28 -9.70
C ASP A 225 33.77 16.72 -8.95
N LYS A 226 34.97 17.03 -9.45
CA LYS A 226 36.24 16.58 -8.85
C LYS A 226 36.53 17.23 -7.48
N ARG A 227 35.83 18.31 -7.13
CA ARG A 227 35.94 18.99 -5.83
C ARG A 227 34.93 18.46 -4.81
N GLY A 228 34.02 17.58 -5.25
CA GLY A 228 32.95 17.02 -4.42
C GLY A 228 31.72 17.92 -4.35
N GLU A 229 31.69 19.03 -5.08
CA GLU A 229 30.48 19.85 -5.22
C GLU A 229 29.45 19.08 -6.05
N SER A 230 28.18 19.13 -5.63
CA SER A 230 27.10 18.40 -6.28
C SER A 230 26.01 19.31 -6.82
N THR A 231 25.53 19.03 -8.02
CA THR A 231 24.30 19.59 -8.59
C THR A 231 23.20 18.53 -8.66
N THR A 232 21.94 18.92 -8.47
CA THR A 232 20.80 18.00 -8.58
C THR A 232 20.16 18.08 -9.96
N ILE A 233 19.76 16.92 -10.46
CA ILE A 233 18.97 16.74 -11.66
C ILE A 233 17.51 16.52 -11.24
N ASN A 234 16.58 17.20 -11.88
CA ASN A 234 15.12 17.23 -11.61
C ASN A 234 14.73 18.00 -10.33
N ASN A 235 14.36 19.27 -10.48
CA ASN A 235 14.20 20.22 -9.38
C ASN A 235 12.84 20.24 -8.64
N ASN A 236 11.78 19.60 -9.15
CA ASN A 236 10.43 20.09 -8.85
C ASN A 236 9.57 19.23 -7.91
N THR A 237 10.04 18.07 -7.45
CA THR A 237 9.23 17.25 -6.54
C THR A 237 10.10 16.49 -5.55
N THR A 238 10.24 17.03 -4.34
CA THR A 238 10.75 16.31 -3.16
C THR A 238 9.74 15.26 -2.72
N HIS A 239 9.55 14.20 -3.52
CA HIS A 239 8.84 13.05 -3.04
C HIS A 239 9.67 12.39 -1.94
N TYR A 240 9.11 12.25 -0.73
CA TYR A 240 9.75 11.61 0.44
C TYR A 240 10.30 10.19 0.19
N ASN A 241 9.97 9.57 -0.95
CA ASN A 241 10.38 8.22 -1.33
C ASN A 241 11.23 8.17 -2.63
N ALA A 242 11.79 9.29 -3.09
CA ALA A 242 12.64 9.29 -4.28
C ALA A 242 14.00 8.62 -4.00
N PHE A 243 14.52 7.86 -4.98
CA PHE A 243 15.83 7.25 -4.89
C PHE A 243 16.93 8.26 -5.23
N TYR A 244 17.87 8.46 -4.32
CA TYR A 244 19.02 9.32 -4.55
C TYR A 244 20.17 8.51 -5.17
N TYR A 245 20.73 9.01 -6.27
CA TYR A 245 21.87 8.38 -6.93
C TYR A 245 22.93 9.41 -7.31
N GLU A 246 24.13 9.20 -6.78
CA GLU A 246 25.26 10.10 -6.97
C GLU A 246 26.19 9.58 -8.09
N ILE A 247 26.56 10.48 -8.99
CA ILE A 247 27.36 10.18 -10.17
C ILE A 247 28.48 11.20 -10.27
N GLU A 248 29.73 10.77 -10.43
CA GLU A 248 30.82 11.68 -10.79
C GLU A 248 30.58 12.20 -12.22
N LEU A 249 30.67 13.52 -12.41
CA LEU A 249 30.31 14.20 -13.65
C LEU A 249 31.09 13.67 -14.87
N ASP A 250 32.39 13.41 -14.71
CA ASP A 250 33.24 12.86 -15.75
C ASP A 250 32.96 11.38 -16.07
N LYS A 251 32.20 10.68 -15.20
CA LYS A 251 31.71 9.31 -15.42
C LYS A 251 30.26 9.26 -15.89
N LEU A 252 29.56 10.38 -16.07
CA LEU A 252 28.18 10.41 -16.56
C LEU A 252 28.05 9.74 -17.93
N ASN A 253 27.13 8.78 -18.04
CA ASN A 253 26.81 8.02 -19.26
C ASN A 253 25.32 8.12 -19.65
N ILE A 254 24.42 8.43 -18.69
CA ILE A 254 22.97 8.53 -18.92
C ILE A 254 22.49 9.97 -19.17
N ALA A 255 23.34 10.82 -19.76
CA ALA A 255 23.02 12.24 -19.98
C ALA A 255 21.70 12.46 -20.77
N PHE A 256 21.35 11.54 -21.67
CA PHE A 256 20.11 11.58 -22.48
C PHE A 256 18.81 11.39 -21.68
N LEU A 257 18.88 10.89 -20.43
CA LEU A 257 17.75 10.76 -19.52
C LEU A 257 17.49 12.02 -18.69
N ILE A 258 18.44 12.94 -18.67
CA ILE A 258 18.36 14.18 -17.91
C ILE A 258 17.47 15.16 -18.69
N GLU A 259 16.33 15.52 -18.11
CA GLU A 259 15.42 16.52 -18.69
C GLU A 259 15.59 17.89 -18.04
N SER A 260 16.13 17.95 -16.82
CA SER A 260 16.38 19.21 -16.12
C SER A 260 17.64 19.12 -15.28
N LEU A 261 18.54 20.07 -15.45
CA LEU A 261 19.80 20.15 -14.70
C LEU A 261 19.90 21.53 -14.07
N ALA A 262 20.03 21.59 -12.74
CA ALA A 262 20.08 22.84 -12.00
C ALA A 262 21.35 22.98 -11.18
N MET A 263 22.22 23.90 -11.57
CA MET A 263 23.56 24.05 -11.03
C MET A 263 23.84 25.50 -10.62
N SER A 264 24.76 25.70 -9.69
CA SER A 264 25.27 27.04 -9.39
C SER A 264 26.14 27.54 -10.55
N TYR A 265 26.31 28.86 -10.65
CA TYR A 265 27.26 29.46 -11.57
C TYR A 265 28.68 28.91 -11.36
N ASP A 266 29.14 28.76 -10.12
CA ASP A 266 30.50 28.31 -9.84
C ASP A 266 30.72 26.87 -10.32
N TYR A 267 29.74 25.99 -10.08
CA TYR A 267 29.77 24.62 -10.60
C TYR A 267 29.83 24.62 -12.13
N PHE A 268 28.98 25.44 -12.78
CA PHE A 268 28.98 25.60 -14.23
C PHE A 268 30.35 26.08 -14.75
N ALA A 269 30.89 27.16 -14.18
CA ALA A 269 32.12 27.79 -14.64
C ALA A 269 33.32 26.85 -14.54
N LEU A 270 33.37 26.00 -13.51
CA LEU A 270 34.44 25.00 -13.35
C LEU A 270 34.27 23.78 -14.26
N ASN A 271 33.04 23.44 -14.64
CA ASN A 271 32.72 22.16 -15.27
C ASN A 271 32.16 22.27 -16.70
N HIS A 272 31.99 23.47 -17.27
CA HIS A 272 31.33 23.67 -18.57
C HIS A 272 31.96 22.87 -19.72
N ASN A 273 33.28 22.66 -19.71
CA ASN A 273 33.96 21.81 -20.71
C ASN A 273 33.60 20.33 -20.55
N ILE A 274 33.53 19.83 -19.31
CA ILE A 274 33.13 18.43 -19.04
C ILE A 274 31.65 18.24 -19.40
N LEU A 275 30.80 19.21 -19.05
CA LEU A 275 29.40 19.23 -19.43
C LEU A 275 29.24 19.18 -20.96
N TYR A 276 30.00 19.98 -21.71
CA TYR A 276 30.01 19.92 -23.18
C TYR A 276 30.35 18.52 -23.67
N GLU A 277 31.45 17.93 -23.20
CA GLU A 277 31.88 16.58 -23.60
C GLU A 277 30.80 15.51 -23.32
N LYS A 278 30.06 15.65 -22.21
CA LYS A 278 29.01 14.69 -21.81
C LYS A 278 27.68 14.85 -22.55
N PHE A 279 27.33 16.08 -22.94
CA PHE A 279 26.03 16.37 -23.54
C PHE A 279 26.08 16.59 -25.06
N ARG A 280 27.25 16.81 -25.67
CA ARG A 280 27.38 17.08 -27.12
C ARG A 280 26.85 15.96 -28.02
N ASN A 281 26.85 14.72 -27.53
CA ASN A 281 26.40 13.55 -28.29
C ASN A 281 24.93 13.17 -28.01
N VAL A 282 24.24 13.91 -27.13
CA VAL A 282 22.81 13.69 -26.87
C VAL A 282 22.03 14.19 -28.09
N LEU A 283 21.09 13.38 -28.59
CA LEU A 283 20.31 13.71 -29.78
C LEU A 283 19.60 15.06 -29.64
N ASP A 284 19.54 15.83 -30.72
CA ASP A 284 18.90 17.14 -30.83
C ASP A 284 17.45 17.19 -30.33
N LYS A 285 16.78 16.04 -30.24
CA LYS A 285 15.39 15.92 -29.78
C LYS A 285 15.24 15.88 -28.26
N SER A 286 16.32 15.85 -27.48
CA SER A 286 16.21 15.89 -26.01
C SER A 286 15.67 17.24 -25.53
N CYS A 287 14.73 17.21 -24.59
CA CYS A 287 14.10 18.38 -24.02
C CYS A 287 14.84 18.87 -22.75
N LEU A 288 16.16 19.08 -22.82
CA LEU A 288 16.96 19.42 -21.62
C LEU A 288 16.78 20.90 -21.23
N VAL A 289 16.33 21.14 -20.00
CA VAL A 289 16.23 22.46 -19.39
C VAL A 289 17.40 22.69 -18.45
N ILE A 290 18.23 23.69 -18.73
CA ILE A 290 19.35 24.09 -17.87
C ILE A 290 18.94 25.25 -16.99
N LYS A 291 19.11 25.12 -15.68
CA LYS A 291 18.98 26.22 -14.72
C LYS A 291 20.34 26.54 -14.11
N ILE A 292 20.86 27.74 -14.36
CA ILE A 292 22.07 28.25 -13.70
C ILE A 292 21.62 29.23 -12.63
N HIS A 293 21.90 28.94 -11.36
CA HIS A 293 21.53 29.77 -10.22
C HIS A 293 22.73 30.34 -9.48
N ASN A 294 22.46 31.18 -8.47
CA ASN A 294 23.49 31.90 -7.70
C ASN A 294 24.37 32.83 -8.57
N ILE A 295 23.79 33.43 -9.61
CA ILE A 295 24.50 34.44 -10.41
C ILE A 295 24.45 35.76 -9.64
N HIS A 296 25.49 36.06 -8.86
CA HIS A 296 25.62 37.33 -8.14
C HIS A 296 26.82 38.13 -8.66
N GLY A 297 26.76 39.47 -8.52
CA GLY A 297 27.82 40.37 -8.96
C GLY A 297 28.89 40.67 -7.91
N ASN A 298 28.79 40.15 -6.68
CA ASN A 298 29.68 40.54 -5.57
C ASN A 298 31.04 39.83 -5.57
N HIS A 299 31.17 38.67 -6.21
CA HIS A 299 32.40 37.88 -6.21
C HIS A 299 32.41 36.89 -7.39
N ASP A 300 33.60 36.59 -7.91
CA ASP A 300 33.86 35.52 -8.88
C ASP A 300 35.05 34.69 -8.40
N TYR A 301 34.81 33.42 -8.04
CA TYR A 301 35.86 32.52 -7.57
C TYR A 301 36.87 32.14 -8.67
N THR A 302 36.49 32.29 -9.95
CA THR A 302 37.35 31.98 -11.10
C THR A 302 38.23 33.17 -11.51
N ARG A 303 37.79 34.40 -11.19
CA ARG A 303 38.48 35.66 -11.51
C ARG A 303 38.42 36.63 -10.33
N PRO A 304 39.17 36.36 -9.24
CA PRO A 304 39.13 37.17 -8.03
C PRO A 304 39.67 38.60 -8.24
N GLU A 305 40.33 38.89 -9.35
CA GLU A 305 40.83 40.21 -9.72
C GLU A 305 39.73 41.22 -10.13
N LEU A 306 38.52 40.76 -10.45
CA LEU A 306 37.40 41.62 -10.81
C LEU A 306 36.76 42.21 -9.53
N THR A 307 36.66 43.55 -9.46
CA THR A 307 36.23 44.24 -8.23
C THR A 307 34.89 44.96 -8.35
N THR A 308 34.40 45.25 -9.57
CA THR A 308 33.11 45.93 -9.77
C THR A 308 32.02 44.94 -10.17
N GLU A 309 30.81 45.16 -9.64
CA GLU A 309 29.65 44.31 -9.90
C GLU A 309 29.37 44.18 -11.41
N THR A 310 29.42 45.30 -12.14
CA THR A 310 29.25 45.33 -13.60
C THR A 310 30.28 44.47 -14.32
N THR A 311 31.57 44.58 -13.97
CA THR A 311 32.62 43.77 -14.62
C THR A 311 32.51 42.28 -14.28
N ILE A 312 32.14 41.96 -13.03
CA ILE A 312 31.92 40.57 -12.59
C ILE A 312 30.76 39.98 -13.37
N LEU A 313 29.59 40.64 -13.34
CA LEU A 313 28.40 40.15 -14.02
C LEU A 313 28.60 40.02 -15.53
N LYS A 314 29.26 40.99 -16.16
CA LYS A 314 29.63 40.93 -17.57
C LYS A 314 30.49 39.70 -17.84
N CYS A 315 31.53 39.46 -17.04
CA CYS A 315 32.38 38.29 -17.19
C CYS A 315 31.60 36.97 -17.07
N LYS A 316 30.72 36.84 -16.06
CA LYS A 316 29.89 35.65 -15.86
C LYS A 316 28.95 35.40 -17.04
N LEU A 317 28.27 36.44 -17.51
CA LEU A 317 27.34 36.34 -18.63
C LEU A 317 28.05 36.09 -19.96
N THR A 318 29.22 36.68 -20.18
CA THR A 318 30.06 36.36 -21.34
C THR A 318 30.45 34.89 -21.34
N LEU A 319 30.88 34.33 -20.19
CA LEU A 319 31.19 32.89 -20.10
C LEU A 319 29.98 32.01 -20.42
N ILE A 320 28.80 32.37 -19.92
CA ILE A 320 27.53 31.67 -20.22
C ILE A 320 27.22 31.76 -21.73
N ALA A 321 27.26 32.95 -22.31
CA ALA A 321 26.96 33.17 -23.73
C ALA A 321 27.95 32.46 -24.67
N GLU A 322 29.23 32.43 -24.31
CA GLU A 322 30.29 31.82 -25.12
C GLU A 322 30.40 30.31 -24.94
N SER A 323 29.81 29.72 -23.90
CA SER A 323 29.91 28.30 -23.58
C SER A 323 29.36 27.40 -24.69
N GLU A 324 30.22 26.53 -25.23
CA GLU A 324 29.85 25.52 -26.22
C GLU A 324 28.83 24.50 -25.68
N PHE A 325 28.86 24.21 -24.37
CA PHE A 325 27.84 23.38 -23.72
C PHE A 325 26.44 23.97 -23.91
N LEU A 326 26.27 25.27 -23.64
CA LEU A 326 24.96 25.93 -23.72
C LEU A 326 24.46 26.11 -25.16
N LYS A 327 25.36 26.02 -26.14
CA LYS A 327 25.03 26.03 -27.58
C LYS A 327 24.64 24.66 -28.12
N CYS A 328 24.75 23.58 -27.34
CA CYS A 328 24.37 22.25 -27.78
C CYS A 328 22.92 22.21 -28.28
N SER A 329 22.70 21.43 -29.33
CA SER A 329 21.37 21.21 -29.92
C SER A 329 20.39 20.58 -28.94
N CYS A 330 20.89 19.71 -28.05
CA CYS A 330 20.16 18.96 -27.02
C CYS A 330 19.53 19.82 -25.91
N ILE A 331 19.99 21.07 -25.73
CA ILE A 331 19.40 22.01 -24.77
C ILE A 331 18.15 22.59 -25.39
N GLN A 332 17.02 22.54 -24.71
CA GLN A 332 15.78 23.18 -25.16
C GLN A 332 15.66 24.59 -24.61
N GLU A 333 16.01 24.76 -23.33
CA GLU A 333 15.74 25.98 -22.58
C GLU A 333 16.86 26.25 -21.59
N ILE A 334 17.22 27.53 -21.46
CA ILE A 334 18.13 28.04 -20.44
C ILE A 334 17.37 28.98 -19.52
N ILE A 335 17.56 28.76 -18.22
CA ILE A 335 17.01 29.54 -17.13
C ILE A 335 18.18 30.12 -16.33
N LEU A 336 18.24 31.44 -16.20
CA LEU A 336 19.27 32.11 -15.40
C LEU A 336 18.63 32.67 -14.14
N GLN A 337 19.18 32.36 -12.97
CA GLN A 337 18.74 32.91 -11.69
C GLN A 337 19.81 33.82 -11.10
N PHE A 338 19.49 35.12 -11.07
CA PHE A 338 20.31 36.19 -10.53
C PHE A 338 19.96 36.44 -9.07
N ASN A 339 20.99 36.54 -8.22
CA ASN A 339 20.82 36.75 -6.78
C ASN A 339 21.43 38.10 -6.39
N ASN A 340 20.60 39.00 -5.86
CA ASN A 340 20.99 40.30 -5.32
C ASN A 340 21.84 41.15 -6.31
N VAL A 341 21.46 41.15 -7.59
CA VAL A 341 22.10 41.96 -8.63
C VAL A 341 21.46 43.35 -8.68
N GLN A 342 22.27 44.39 -8.56
CA GLN A 342 21.85 45.80 -8.57
C GLN A 342 22.13 46.51 -9.89
N VAL A 343 23.10 46.01 -10.66
CA VAL A 343 23.47 46.57 -11.97
C VAL A 343 22.59 46.02 -13.10
N SER A 344 22.31 46.84 -14.11
CA SER A 344 21.59 46.41 -15.30
C SER A 344 22.40 45.38 -16.10
N CYS A 345 21.79 44.25 -16.45
CA CYS A 345 22.41 43.28 -17.36
C CYS A 345 22.54 43.90 -18.77
N GLU A 346 23.71 43.76 -19.40
CA GLU A 346 23.90 44.17 -20.80
C GLU A 346 22.99 43.34 -21.71
N TYR A 347 22.00 43.99 -22.33
CA TYR A 347 20.99 43.36 -23.18
C TYR A 347 21.62 42.52 -24.29
N ASP A 348 22.66 43.05 -24.95
CA ASP A 348 23.32 42.38 -26.06
C ASP A 348 23.93 41.03 -25.66
N ILE A 349 24.37 40.88 -24.40
CA ILE A 349 24.89 39.61 -23.88
C ILE A 349 23.76 38.65 -23.57
N LEU A 350 22.66 39.08 -22.93
CA LEU A 350 21.52 38.18 -22.69
C LEU A 350 20.89 37.69 -24.00
N LYS A 351 20.84 38.56 -25.01
CA LYS A 351 20.33 38.24 -26.35
C LYS A 351 21.22 37.25 -27.10
N SER A 352 22.52 37.22 -26.82
CA SER A 352 23.44 36.27 -27.45
C SER A 352 23.37 34.86 -26.83
N ILE A 353 22.76 34.71 -25.66
CA ILE A 353 22.48 33.40 -25.04
C ILE A 353 21.32 32.74 -25.78
N ASN A 354 21.66 31.89 -26.74
CA ASN A 354 20.68 31.12 -27.50
C ASN A 354 19.81 30.27 -26.56
N LYS A 355 18.52 30.15 -26.86
CA LYS A 355 17.54 29.36 -26.07
C LYS A 355 17.31 29.84 -24.62
N LEU A 356 17.73 31.06 -24.27
CA LEU A 356 17.33 31.71 -23.02
C LEU A 356 15.80 31.86 -22.98
N SER A 357 15.12 31.04 -22.16
CA SER A 357 13.66 30.99 -22.10
C SER A 357 13.11 31.76 -20.90
N MET A 358 13.89 31.85 -19.83
CA MET A 358 13.47 32.46 -18.57
C MET A 358 14.63 33.10 -17.82
N VAL A 359 14.33 34.23 -17.20
CA VAL A 359 15.22 34.84 -16.22
C VAL A 359 14.50 34.97 -14.89
N ILE A 360 15.15 34.51 -13.83
CA ILE A 360 14.70 34.60 -12.44
C ILE A 360 15.53 35.65 -11.72
N PHE A 361 14.87 36.61 -11.10
CA PHE A 361 15.51 37.65 -10.30
C PHE A 361 15.16 37.47 -8.83
N GLU A 362 16.14 37.10 -8.02
CA GLU A 362 16.03 37.05 -6.56
C GLU A 362 16.56 38.36 -5.99
N LEU A 363 15.66 39.29 -5.67
CA LEU A 363 15.95 40.69 -5.38
C LEU A 363 15.24 41.17 -4.11
N ASN A 364 15.70 42.31 -3.60
CA ASN A 364 15.06 43.04 -2.50
C ASN A 364 14.21 44.25 -3.00
N SER A 365 14.20 44.56 -4.30
CA SER A 365 13.47 45.71 -4.86
C SER A 365 13.05 45.51 -6.32
N PHE A 366 11.95 46.16 -6.72
CA PHE A 366 11.41 46.20 -8.09
C PHE A 366 12.15 47.18 -9.01
N GLU A 367 12.86 48.18 -8.48
CA GLU A 367 13.46 49.22 -9.33
C GLU A 367 14.44 48.64 -10.35
N ASN A 368 15.10 47.55 -10.00
CA ASN A 368 16.07 46.86 -10.85
C ASN A 368 15.40 46.16 -12.05
N LEU A 369 14.10 45.82 -11.97
CA LEU A 369 13.38 45.15 -13.06
C LEU A 369 13.18 46.06 -14.28
N LYS A 370 13.17 47.39 -14.09
CA LYS A 370 12.98 48.33 -15.21
C LYS A 370 14.11 48.23 -16.24
N SER A 371 15.25 47.67 -15.86
CA SER A 371 16.42 47.47 -16.72
C SER A 371 16.34 46.20 -17.59
N ILE A 372 15.30 45.39 -17.43
CA ILE A 372 15.20 44.09 -18.10
C ILE A 372 14.68 44.24 -19.54
N PRO A 373 15.30 43.58 -20.51
CA PRO A 373 14.85 43.58 -21.90
C PRO A 373 13.45 42.99 -22.09
N LYS A 374 12.64 43.62 -22.95
CA LYS A 374 11.25 43.20 -23.20
C LYS A 374 11.13 41.92 -24.04
N GLU A 375 12.19 41.52 -24.71
CA GLU A 375 12.21 40.42 -25.68
C GLU A 375 12.32 39.04 -25.03
N ILE A 376 12.75 38.95 -23.77
CA ILE A 376 12.74 37.70 -23.00
C ILE A 376 11.29 37.46 -22.57
N LYS A 377 10.68 36.38 -23.08
CA LYS A 377 9.23 36.16 -22.97
C LYS A 377 8.74 35.83 -21.56
N ASN A 378 9.60 35.25 -20.72
CA ASN A 378 9.23 34.82 -19.39
C ASN A 378 10.22 35.37 -18.34
N HIS A 379 9.69 36.17 -17.42
CA HIS A 379 10.44 36.55 -16.22
C HIS A 379 9.77 35.96 -14.98
N GLU A 380 10.61 35.54 -14.04
CA GLU A 380 10.23 35.20 -12.69
C GLU A 380 10.93 36.13 -11.72
N MET A 381 10.24 36.56 -10.68
CA MET A 381 10.81 37.40 -9.65
C MET A 381 10.58 36.75 -8.29
N ILE A 382 11.63 36.67 -7.48
CA ILE A 382 11.58 36.21 -6.09
C ILE A 382 11.96 37.41 -5.22
N LEU A 383 11.02 37.86 -4.41
CA LEU A 383 11.18 38.99 -3.51
C LEU A 383 11.28 38.48 -2.09
N LYS A 384 12.33 38.91 -1.38
CA LYS A 384 12.57 38.51 0.01
C LYS A 384 12.59 39.73 0.90
N ASN A 385 11.90 39.67 2.04
CA ASN A 385 11.93 40.73 3.05
C ASN A 385 11.55 42.12 2.51
N VAL A 386 10.61 42.18 1.56
CA VAL A 386 10.19 43.44 0.93
C VAL A 386 8.90 43.96 1.56
N ILE A 387 8.85 45.27 1.81
CA ILE A 387 7.61 45.97 2.19
C ILE A 387 6.97 46.50 0.89
N LEU A 388 5.76 46.04 0.60
CA LEU A 388 5.06 46.36 -0.64
C LEU A 388 4.13 47.56 -0.44
N GLU A 389 4.40 48.59 -1.24
CA GLU A 389 3.59 49.81 -1.32
C GLU A 389 2.44 49.67 -2.33
N PRO A 390 1.40 50.52 -2.23
CA PRO A 390 0.14 50.37 -2.97
C PRO A 390 0.26 50.55 -4.48
N THR A 391 1.26 51.34 -4.90
CA THR A 391 1.46 51.75 -6.29
C THR A 391 2.36 50.79 -7.06
N LEU A 392 2.47 49.54 -6.60
CA LEU A 392 3.33 48.55 -7.24
C LEU A 392 2.89 48.28 -8.68
N THR A 393 3.70 48.75 -9.63
CA THR A 393 3.49 48.47 -11.05
C THR A 393 4.28 47.22 -11.42
N ILE A 394 3.59 46.09 -11.56
CA ILE A 394 4.18 44.83 -12.00
C ILE A 394 4.44 44.93 -13.52
N PRO A 395 5.65 44.69 -14.05
CA PRO A 395 5.90 44.72 -15.50
C PRO A 395 5.11 43.63 -16.24
N ASP A 396 4.63 43.94 -17.45
CA ASP A 396 3.90 43.00 -18.35
C ASP A 396 4.75 41.81 -18.83
N THR A 397 6.07 41.98 -18.78
CA THR A 397 7.07 40.94 -19.08
C THR A 397 7.19 39.90 -17.97
N LEU A 398 6.67 40.16 -16.77
CA LEU A 398 6.70 39.23 -15.64
C LEU A 398 5.58 38.20 -15.77
N LYS A 399 5.92 36.90 -15.72
CA LYS A 399 4.94 35.80 -15.77
C LYS A 399 4.78 35.10 -14.44
N ARG A 400 5.81 35.15 -13.59
CA ARG A 400 5.83 34.47 -12.30
C ARG A 400 6.38 35.39 -11.23
N ILE A 401 5.80 35.34 -10.05
CA ILE A 401 6.25 36.16 -8.92
C ILE A 401 6.14 35.38 -7.62
N SER A 402 7.17 35.47 -6.79
CA SER A 402 7.25 34.84 -5.48
C SER A 402 7.60 35.90 -4.44
N PHE A 403 6.88 35.91 -3.33
CA PHE A 403 7.15 36.74 -2.17
C PHE A 403 7.48 35.83 -1.00
N GLN A 404 8.59 36.08 -0.33
CA GLN A 404 9.06 35.32 0.82
C GLN A 404 9.33 36.28 1.95
N GLU A 405 8.75 36.02 3.13
CA GLU A 405 8.98 36.84 4.34
C GLU A 405 8.71 38.34 4.07
N SER A 406 7.75 38.64 3.20
CA SER A 406 7.46 40.00 2.74
C SER A 406 6.25 40.59 3.46
N GLN A 407 6.14 41.92 3.48
CA GLN A 407 5.05 42.63 4.14
C GLN A 407 4.14 43.32 3.12
N PHE A 408 2.84 43.04 3.17
CA PHE A 408 1.82 43.63 2.30
C PHE A 408 0.99 44.63 3.10
N CYS A 409 1.20 45.92 2.88
CA CYS A 409 0.50 46.97 3.63
C CYS A 409 -0.92 47.24 3.12
N GLU A 410 -1.17 46.97 1.82
CA GLU A 410 -2.44 47.23 1.14
C GLU A 410 -2.86 46.07 0.22
N SER A 411 -4.06 46.17 -0.34
CA SER A 411 -4.59 45.18 -1.29
C SER A 411 -3.78 45.17 -2.57
N LEU A 412 -3.55 43.99 -3.15
CA LEU A 412 -2.80 43.81 -4.38
C LEU A 412 -3.64 43.03 -5.40
N ILE A 413 -3.67 43.53 -6.62
CA ILE A 413 -4.35 42.87 -7.74
C ILE A 413 -3.26 42.37 -8.69
N PHE A 414 -3.17 41.05 -8.86
CA PHE A 414 -2.28 40.49 -9.86
C PHE A 414 -2.91 40.65 -11.25
N PRO A 415 -2.18 41.25 -12.20
CA PRO A 415 -2.68 41.44 -13.55
C PRO A 415 -2.75 40.11 -14.33
N ASN A 416 -3.60 40.07 -15.35
CA ASN A 416 -3.92 38.86 -16.12
C ASN A 416 -2.75 38.19 -16.85
N TYR A 417 -1.63 38.87 -17.05
CA TYR A 417 -0.45 38.27 -17.66
C TYR A 417 0.40 37.46 -16.68
N ILE A 418 0.12 37.52 -15.36
CA ILE A 418 0.80 36.74 -14.32
C ILE A 418 0.16 35.35 -14.23
N GLN A 419 0.95 34.33 -14.56
CA GLN A 419 0.51 32.94 -14.59
C GLN A 419 0.76 32.21 -13.27
N SER A 420 1.77 32.62 -12.49
CA SER A 420 2.13 31.95 -11.25
C SER A 420 2.43 32.95 -10.15
N VAL A 421 1.84 32.73 -8.97
CA VAL A 421 2.13 33.51 -7.77
C VAL A 421 2.48 32.59 -6.60
N ALA A 422 3.53 32.93 -5.87
CA ALA A 422 3.87 32.30 -4.59
C ALA A 422 3.96 33.36 -3.47
N ILE A 423 3.36 33.13 -2.31
CA ILE A 423 3.45 34.00 -1.12
C ILE A 423 3.75 33.11 0.10
N LEU A 424 4.97 33.18 0.60
CA LEU A 424 5.48 32.29 1.64
C LEU A 424 5.85 33.11 2.87
N ARG A 425 5.38 32.68 4.05
CA ARG A 425 5.75 33.27 5.37
C ARG A 425 5.61 34.78 5.43
N SER A 426 4.64 35.35 4.72
CA SER A 426 4.53 36.79 4.54
C SER A 426 3.51 37.38 5.50
N ASP A 427 3.72 38.64 5.90
CA ASP A 427 2.80 39.38 6.77
C ASP A 427 1.90 40.26 5.91
N VAL A 428 0.59 40.07 5.99
CA VAL A 428 -0.37 40.87 5.23
C VAL A 428 -1.28 41.63 6.17
N ASN A 429 -1.50 42.92 5.89
CA ASN A 429 -2.44 43.74 6.62
C ASN A 429 -3.81 43.06 6.63
N GLN A 430 -4.48 43.04 7.79
CA GLN A 430 -5.72 42.29 7.99
C GLN A 430 -6.85 42.71 7.05
N ASP A 431 -6.81 43.94 6.55
CA ASP A 431 -7.78 44.48 5.60
C ASP A 431 -7.34 44.41 4.14
N ALA A 432 -6.10 44.04 3.88
CA ALA A 432 -5.59 43.85 2.52
C ALA A 432 -6.13 42.55 1.92
N THR A 433 -6.49 42.62 0.63
CA THR A 433 -6.94 41.48 -0.16
C THR A 433 -6.03 41.29 -1.36
N ILE A 434 -5.62 40.04 -1.59
CA ILE A 434 -4.90 39.65 -2.79
C ILE A 434 -5.89 39.11 -3.81
N ILE A 435 -5.90 39.70 -5.00
CA ILE A 435 -6.83 39.33 -6.07
C ILE A 435 -6.06 38.67 -7.21
N PHE A 436 -6.45 37.45 -7.55
CA PHE A 436 -5.91 36.68 -8.68
C PHE A 436 -6.87 36.76 -9.87
N ASP A 437 -6.33 37.09 -11.04
CA ASP A 437 -7.04 37.06 -12.31
C ASP A 437 -7.38 35.62 -12.75
N GLU A 438 -8.34 35.48 -13.66
CA GLU A 438 -8.74 34.20 -14.26
C GLU A 438 -7.62 33.51 -15.05
N ASN A 439 -6.60 34.23 -15.51
CA ASN A 439 -5.48 33.65 -16.25
C ASN A 439 -4.36 33.12 -15.33
N CYS A 440 -4.50 33.29 -14.01
CA CYS A 440 -3.56 32.73 -13.05
C CYS A 440 -3.68 31.19 -13.03
N GLU A 441 -2.62 30.50 -13.42
CA GLU A 441 -2.58 29.05 -13.50
C GLU A 441 -2.14 28.40 -12.19
N ASN A 442 -1.25 29.05 -11.43
CA ASN A 442 -0.68 28.47 -10.22
C ASN A 442 -0.63 29.51 -9.10
N VAL A 443 -1.16 29.13 -7.93
CA VAL A 443 -1.07 29.95 -6.71
C VAL A 443 -0.60 29.08 -5.56
N GLU A 444 0.48 29.48 -4.92
CA GLU A 444 1.00 28.85 -3.70
C GLU A 444 1.06 29.90 -2.60
N ILE A 445 0.34 29.70 -1.52
CA ILE A 445 0.39 30.54 -0.33
C ILE A 445 0.63 29.62 0.84
N ASP A 446 1.68 29.87 1.60
CA ASP A 446 2.03 29.04 2.74
C ASP A 446 2.44 29.91 3.92
N GLU A 447 2.12 29.42 5.12
CA GLU A 447 2.42 30.06 6.39
C GLU A 447 2.02 31.55 6.46
N THR A 448 0.92 31.94 5.80
CA THR A 448 0.54 33.36 5.60
C THR A 448 -0.91 33.62 6.01
N TYR A 449 -1.18 34.69 6.76
CA TYR A 449 -2.54 35.15 7.11
C TYR A 449 -2.99 36.21 6.09
N ILE A 450 -4.04 35.93 5.31
CA ILE A 450 -4.36 36.78 4.15
C ILE A 450 -5.79 36.60 3.63
N ARG A 451 -6.41 37.68 3.13
CA ARG A 451 -7.65 37.61 2.34
C ARG A 451 -7.30 37.42 0.85
N ILE A 452 -7.95 36.46 0.21
CA ILE A 452 -7.69 36.06 -1.16
C ILE A 452 -8.99 36.09 -1.95
N LYS A 453 -8.96 36.62 -3.16
CA LYS A 453 -10.07 36.55 -4.11
C LYS A 453 -9.58 36.02 -5.45
N PHE A 454 -10.31 35.07 -6.02
CA PHE A 454 -10.09 34.60 -7.38
C PHE A 454 -11.20 35.17 -8.27
N GLN A 455 -10.83 35.88 -9.33
CA GLN A 455 -11.82 36.47 -10.24
C GLN A 455 -12.58 35.42 -11.06
N GLU A 456 -11.99 34.24 -11.29
CA GLU A 456 -12.65 33.11 -11.95
C GLU A 456 -13.90 32.64 -11.19
N TYR A 457 -13.95 32.82 -9.87
CA TYR A 457 -15.08 32.42 -9.04
C TYR A 457 -15.95 33.64 -8.71
N VAL A 458 -16.84 34.01 -9.64
CA VAL A 458 -17.69 35.22 -9.54
C VAL A 458 -18.51 35.27 -8.24
N GLU A 459 -19.00 34.12 -7.77
CA GLU A 459 -19.82 34.02 -6.55
C GLU A 459 -19.00 33.90 -5.25
N LEU A 460 -17.66 33.79 -5.35
CA LEU A 460 -16.77 33.79 -4.19
C LEU A 460 -16.47 35.23 -3.78
N ASN A 461 -16.78 35.57 -2.53
CA ASN A 461 -16.41 36.87 -1.98
C ASN A 461 -14.90 36.90 -1.72
N TYR A 462 -14.41 36.04 -0.82
CA TYR A 462 -12.99 35.84 -0.54
C TYR A 462 -12.76 34.59 0.32
N ILE A 463 -11.51 34.12 0.33
CA ILE A 463 -10.96 33.12 1.24
C ILE A 463 -10.04 33.86 2.21
N LEU A 464 -10.23 33.69 3.51
CA LEU A 464 -9.35 34.22 4.55
C LEU A 464 -8.52 33.08 5.11
N LEU A 465 -7.22 33.02 4.80
CA LEU A 465 -6.31 32.06 5.42
C LEU A 465 -6.06 32.47 6.88
N THR A 466 -6.30 31.53 7.80
CA THR A 466 -6.22 31.74 9.24
C THR A 466 -5.14 30.84 9.86
N GLY A 467 -3.94 31.37 10.05
CA GLY A 467 -2.87 30.67 10.78
C GLY A 467 -2.63 31.29 12.16
N LYS A 468 -2.48 30.48 13.22
CA LYS A 468 -1.89 30.97 14.47
C LYS A 468 -0.36 30.94 14.34
N LYS A 469 0.34 31.87 15.00
CA LYS A 469 1.83 31.94 15.09
C LYS A 469 2.51 30.65 15.61
N TYR A 470 1.75 29.66 16.06
CA TYR A 470 2.28 28.46 16.68
C TYR A 470 1.86 27.23 15.85
N HIS A 471 2.73 26.93 14.88
CA HIS A 471 3.02 25.62 14.28
C HIS A 471 2.39 25.17 12.96
N ASN A 472 1.38 25.84 12.39
CA ASN A 472 1.00 25.66 10.97
C ASN A 472 0.23 26.90 10.53
N GLY A 473 0.81 27.73 9.65
CA GLY A 473 0.07 28.86 9.10
C GLY A 473 -0.96 28.41 8.07
N GLY A 474 -1.80 29.34 7.61
CA GLY A 474 -2.78 29.04 6.57
C GLY A 474 -2.09 28.70 5.26
N LYS A 475 -2.64 27.71 4.54
CA LYS A 475 -2.08 27.20 3.30
C LYS A 475 -3.13 27.18 2.20
N LEU A 476 -2.74 27.63 1.02
CA LEU A 476 -3.48 27.48 -0.22
C LEU A 476 -2.54 27.03 -1.33
N CYS A 477 -2.85 25.91 -1.97
CA CYS A 477 -2.15 25.50 -3.19
C CYS A 477 -3.17 25.25 -4.29
N TYR A 478 -3.03 25.95 -5.40
CA TYR A 478 -3.91 25.88 -6.56
C TYR A 478 -3.07 25.71 -7.81
N SER A 479 -3.48 24.79 -8.68
CA SER A 479 -2.89 24.59 -9.99
C SER A 479 -3.95 24.19 -11.00
N LYS A 480 -4.03 24.94 -12.11
CA LYS A 480 -4.76 24.57 -13.32
C LYS A 480 -3.94 23.49 -14.04
N GLY A 481 -4.46 22.26 -14.05
CA GLY A 481 -3.83 21.20 -14.84
C GLY A 481 -3.77 21.59 -16.31
N LYS A 482 -2.65 21.31 -16.98
CA LYS A 482 -2.52 21.51 -18.44
C LYS A 482 -3.42 20.55 -19.20
N CYS A 483 -3.64 19.36 -18.63
CA CYS A 483 -4.60 18.37 -19.11
C CYS A 483 -5.74 18.21 -18.09
N PRO A 484 -6.96 17.87 -18.56
CA PRO A 484 -8.04 17.44 -17.68
C PRO A 484 -7.57 16.31 -16.77
N GLY A 485 -7.65 16.51 -15.47
CA GLY A 485 -7.22 15.52 -14.49
C GLY A 485 -5.91 15.83 -13.75
N GLU A 486 -5.18 16.89 -14.10
CA GLU A 486 -3.89 17.21 -13.43
C GLU A 486 -4.02 18.31 -12.37
N GLY A 487 -5.10 19.11 -12.42
CA GLY A 487 -5.26 20.25 -11.53
C GLY A 487 -5.58 19.87 -10.09
N PHE A 488 -5.21 20.76 -9.16
CA PHE A 488 -5.49 20.58 -7.75
C PHE A 488 -5.84 21.88 -7.03
N PHE A 489 -6.59 21.75 -5.93
CA PHE A 489 -6.96 22.86 -5.06
C PHE A 489 -6.96 22.41 -3.60
N ILE A 490 -5.99 22.90 -2.83
CA ILE A 490 -5.72 22.50 -1.45
C ILE A 490 -5.84 23.75 -0.59
N ILE A 491 -6.68 23.71 0.44
CA ILE A 491 -6.84 24.79 1.43
C ILE A 491 -6.76 24.20 2.82
N HIS A 492 -5.82 24.67 3.62
CA HIS A 492 -5.71 24.34 5.03
C HIS A 492 -5.82 25.59 5.91
N TYR A 493 -6.55 25.47 7.02
CA TYR A 493 -6.78 26.53 8.01
C TYR A 493 -7.30 27.83 7.39
N ALA A 494 -8.56 27.84 6.94
CA ALA A 494 -9.14 28.99 6.26
C ALA A 494 -10.60 29.24 6.63
N ASN A 495 -11.08 30.46 6.37
CA ASN A 495 -12.48 30.82 6.39
C ASN A 495 -12.93 31.21 4.98
N ILE A 496 -14.02 30.63 4.47
CA ILE A 496 -14.53 30.89 3.12
C ILE A 496 -15.82 31.71 3.19
N PHE A 497 -15.83 32.82 2.44
CA PHE A 497 -16.96 33.75 2.32
C PHE A 497 -17.49 33.74 0.88
N GLY A 498 -18.78 33.42 0.72
CA GLY A 498 -19.44 33.27 -0.59
C GLY A 498 -19.45 31.82 -1.11
N ARG A 499 -19.79 31.65 -2.39
CA ARG A 499 -19.97 30.35 -3.02
C ARG A 499 -18.80 30.00 -3.94
N LEU A 500 -18.12 28.89 -3.64
CA LEU A 500 -16.98 28.38 -4.38
C LEU A 500 -17.40 27.17 -5.22
N ILE A 501 -17.53 27.35 -6.54
CA ILE A 501 -17.84 26.26 -7.47
C ILE A 501 -16.54 25.77 -8.11
N LEU A 502 -16.13 24.55 -7.78
CA LEU A 502 -14.85 24.03 -8.27
C LEU A 502 -14.93 23.64 -9.75
N ASN A 503 -13.94 24.09 -10.52
CA ASN A 503 -13.84 23.86 -11.96
C ASN A 503 -13.59 22.36 -12.28
N ILE A 504 -14.09 21.89 -13.43
CA ILE A 504 -13.83 20.56 -14.02
C ILE A 504 -12.34 20.25 -14.24
N ASN A 505 -11.48 21.26 -14.29
CA ASN A 505 -10.03 21.11 -14.45
C ASN A 505 -9.32 20.63 -13.18
N LEU A 506 -9.99 20.68 -12.02
CA LEU A 506 -9.44 20.27 -10.73
C LEU A 506 -9.80 18.80 -10.46
N GLN A 507 -8.80 17.93 -10.39
CA GLN A 507 -9.04 16.52 -10.05
C GLN A 507 -8.89 16.26 -8.55
N LYS A 508 -7.90 16.92 -7.93
CA LYS A 508 -7.59 16.74 -6.52
C LYS A 508 -8.01 17.96 -5.71
N VAL A 509 -8.73 17.73 -4.63
CA VAL A 509 -9.25 18.78 -3.76
C VAL A 509 -8.96 18.41 -2.30
N ASP A 510 -8.57 19.35 -1.46
CA ASP A 510 -8.30 19.07 -0.05
C ASP A 510 -8.70 20.26 0.81
N PHE A 511 -9.58 20.02 1.78
CA PHE A 511 -10.11 21.00 2.71
C PHE A 511 -9.88 20.52 4.14
N PHE A 512 -8.93 21.17 4.82
CA PHE A 512 -8.54 20.82 6.19
C PHE A 512 -8.67 22.04 7.11
N PHE A 513 -9.43 21.94 8.21
CA PHE A 513 -9.72 23.09 9.10
C PHE A 513 -10.31 24.31 8.35
N VAL A 514 -11.22 24.07 7.41
CA VAL A 514 -11.90 25.13 6.66
C VAL A 514 -13.25 25.43 7.31
N ASN A 515 -13.49 26.69 7.70
CA ASN A 515 -14.81 27.13 8.15
C ASN A 515 -15.50 27.97 7.07
N MET A 516 -16.81 27.92 6.99
CA MET A 516 -17.61 28.72 6.06
C MET A 516 -18.57 29.62 6.82
N SER A 517 -18.85 30.81 6.25
CA SER A 517 -19.91 31.69 6.77
C SER A 517 -21.31 31.08 6.49
N MET A 518 -22.37 31.55 7.16
CA MET A 518 -23.70 30.94 7.07
C MET A 518 -24.27 30.87 5.65
N ASP A 519 -23.93 31.83 4.79
CA ASP A 519 -24.39 31.89 3.39
C ASP A 519 -23.33 31.37 2.39
N SER A 520 -22.22 30.83 2.89
CA SER A 520 -21.16 30.26 2.07
C SER A 520 -21.42 28.80 1.72
N GLN A 521 -20.96 28.38 0.54
CA GLN A 521 -21.05 27.01 0.07
C GLN A 521 -19.83 26.65 -0.77
N ILE A 522 -19.34 25.40 -0.67
CA ILE A 522 -18.40 24.84 -1.64
C ILE A 522 -19.14 23.78 -2.47
N VAL A 523 -19.03 23.84 -3.80
CA VAL A 523 -19.66 22.89 -4.73
C VAL A 523 -18.59 22.08 -5.44
N LEU A 524 -18.60 20.77 -5.23
CA LEU A 524 -17.74 19.82 -5.94
C LEU A 524 -18.50 19.26 -7.15
N CYS A 525 -17.78 19.00 -8.24
CA CYS A 525 -18.30 18.34 -9.43
C CYS A 525 -17.69 16.94 -9.63
N ALA A 526 -18.28 16.13 -10.50
CA ALA A 526 -17.86 14.76 -10.81
C ALA A 526 -16.39 14.61 -11.28
N HIS A 527 -15.74 15.70 -11.70
CA HIS A 527 -14.32 15.68 -12.09
C HIS A 527 -13.35 15.74 -10.90
N ASN A 528 -13.82 16.19 -9.73
CA ASN A 528 -13.04 16.30 -8.50
C ASN A 528 -12.87 14.91 -7.84
N LYS A 529 -12.22 13.97 -8.53
CA LYS A 529 -12.16 12.55 -8.16
C LYS A 529 -11.49 12.27 -6.81
N TYR A 530 -10.53 13.08 -6.40
CA TYR A 530 -9.76 12.86 -5.18
C TYR A 530 -9.98 14.03 -4.23
N PHE A 531 -10.97 13.93 -3.35
CA PHE A 531 -11.22 14.93 -2.33
C PHE A 531 -10.99 14.40 -0.91
N ASP A 532 -10.56 15.30 -0.02
CA ASP A 532 -10.54 15.11 1.43
C ASP A 532 -11.18 16.35 2.07
N ILE A 533 -12.24 16.14 2.86
CA ILE A 533 -12.89 17.18 3.65
C ILE A 533 -12.82 16.71 5.09
N SER A 534 -11.94 17.33 5.87
CA SER A 534 -11.64 16.91 7.24
C SER A 534 -11.53 18.11 8.17
N LEU A 535 -12.01 17.97 9.40
CA LEU A 535 -11.97 19.01 10.44
C LEU A 535 -12.56 20.37 10.01
N SER A 536 -13.47 20.34 9.04
CA SER A 536 -14.05 21.52 8.38
C SER A 536 -15.51 21.73 8.80
N GLU A 537 -16.02 22.95 8.66
CA GLU A 537 -17.36 23.35 9.10
C GLU A 537 -18.07 24.21 8.06
N GLY A 538 -19.32 23.87 7.75
CA GLY A 538 -20.21 24.60 6.85
C GLY A 538 -20.69 23.80 5.65
N PHE A 539 -21.25 24.46 4.63
CA PHE A 539 -22.04 23.79 3.60
C PHE A 539 -21.23 23.31 2.38
N PHE A 540 -21.22 22.00 2.14
CA PHE A 540 -20.58 21.36 0.99
C PHE A 540 -21.62 20.66 0.11
N ASP A 541 -21.65 20.98 -1.19
CA ASP A 541 -22.43 20.23 -2.17
C ASP A 541 -21.62 19.07 -2.73
N LEU A 542 -22.07 17.86 -2.40
CA LEU A 542 -21.45 16.59 -2.79
C LEU A 542 -22.42 15.75 -3.64
N SER A 543 -23.39 16.39 -4.30
CA SER A 543 -24.46 15.72 -5.03
C SER A 543 -23.94 14.76 -6.10
N ASP A 544 -22.83 15.09 -6.77
CA ASP A 544 -22.22 14.21 -7.78
C ASP A 544 -21.60 12.92 -7.21
N PHE A 545 -21.33 12.85 -5.90
CA PHE A 545 -20.67 11.72 -5.26
C PHE A 545 -21.61 10.91 -4.36
N ILE A 546 -22.40 11.62 -3.54
CA ILE A 546 -23.27 11.03 -2.51
C ILE A 546 -24.75 11.44 -2.67
N GLY A 547 -25.10 12.19 -3.73
CA GLY A 547 -26.47 12.54 -4.07
C GLY A 547 -27.11 13.67 -3.27
N ILE A 548 -26.37 14.29 -2.34
CA ILE A 548 -26.87 15.37 -1.46
C ILE A 548 -25.81 16.43 -1.17
N SER A 549 -26.27 17.60 -0.73
CA SER A 549 -25.43 18.63 -0.08
C SER A 549 -25.54 18.50 1.45
N LEU A 550 -24.45 18.79 2.17
CA LEU A 550 -24.36 18.59 3.61
C LEU A 550 -23.74 19.78 4.33
N HIS A 551 -24.28 20.12 5.50
CA HIS A 551 -23.61 21.03 6.43
C HIS A 551 -22.65 20.25 7.34
N PHE A 552 -21.36 20.34 7.06
CA PHE A 552 -20.31 19.70 7.84
C PHE A 552 -20.13 20.36 9.21
N THR A 553 -19.78 19.53 10.19
CA THR A 553 -19.24 19.97 11.48
C THR A 553 -17.79 19.51 11.56
N ARG A 554 -16.98 20.12 12.44
CA ARG A 554 -15.54 19.77 12.58
C ARG A 554 -15.25 18.31 12.92
N LYS A 555 -16.24 17.53 13.34
CA LYS A 555 -16.07 16.10 13.61
C LYS A 555 -16.26 15.25 12.36
N MET A 556 -17.06 15.72 11.42
CA MET A 556 -17.39 14.99 10.20
C MET A 556 -16.19 14.98 9.26
N SER A 557 -15.99 13.85 8.56
CA SER A 557 -15.05 13.81 7.44
C SER A 557 -15.51 12.91 6.31
N ILE A 558 -15.12 13.27 5.10
CA ILE A 558 -15.31 12.46 3.91
C ILE A 558 -14.06 12.52 3.04
N LYS A 559 -13.65 11.36 2.52
CA LYS A 559 -12.45 11.26 1.69
C LYS A 559 -12.62 10.23 0.59
N THR A 560 -11.97 10.47 -0.54
CA THR A 560 -11.82 9.51 -1.63
C THR A 560 -10.36 9.20 -1.94
N ASP A 561 -10.04 7.92 -2.13
CA ASP A 561 -8.69 7.43 -2.42
C ASP A 561 -8.66 6.57 -3.70
N SER A 562 -7.52 6.55 -4.40
CA SER A 562 -7.30 5.62 -5.52
C SER A 562 -7.11 4.18 -5.02
N ILE A 563 -7.66 3.21 -5.74
CA ILE A 563 -7.42 1.79 -5.47
C ILE A 563 -6.36 1.25 -6.44
N GLU A 564 -5.22 0.81 -5.90
CA GLU A 564 -4.15 0.19 -6.68
C GLU A 564 -4.67 -1.10 -7.35
N GLY A 565 -4.42 -1.24 -8.66
CA GLY A 565 -4.87 -2.39 -9.45
C GLY A 565 -6.35 -2.40 -9.85
N SER A 566 -7.15 -1.38 -9.50
CA SER A 566 -8.56 -1.31 -9.90
C SER A 566 -8.73 -1.19 -11.41
N THR A 567 -9.52 -2.11 -11.99
CA THR A 567 -9.90 -2.06 -13.40
C THR A 567 -10.87 -0.91 -13.64
N GLY A 568 -10.42 0.12 -14.35
CA GLY A 568 -11.26 1.28 -14.70
C GLY A 568 -11.05 2.52 -13.81
N LYS A 569 -10.02 2.54 -12.95
CA LYS A 569 -9.69 3.67 -12.07
C LYS A 569 -10.83 3.99 -11.09
N LEU A 570 -11.47 2.96 -10.53
CA LEU A 570 -12.49 3.13 -9.50
C LEU A 570 -11.84 3.57 -8.18
N LEU A 571 -12.66 4.15 -7.31
CA LEU A 571 -12.24 4.84 -6.10
C LEU A 571 -12.69 4.10 -4.84
N LYS A 572 -12.05 4.41 -3.73
CA LYS A 572 -12.52 4.13 -2.38
C LYS A 572 -13.15 5.40 -1.80
N ILE A 573 -14.31 5.30 -1.17
CA ILE A 573 -14.90 6.38 -0.37
C ILE A 573 -14.91 6.02 1.11
N ILE A 574 -14.57 6.99 1.97
CA ILE A 574 -14.55 6.87 3.42
C ILE A 574 -15.43 7.99 3.99
N ILE A 575 -16.45 7.65 4.78
CA ILE A 575 -17.38 8.59 5.41
C ILE A 575 -17.29 8.39 6.93
N LYS A 576 -16.98 9.45 7.69
CA LYS A 576 -16.79 9.37 9.15
C LYS A 576 -17.60 10.38 9.94
N ASP A 577 -18.07 9.94 11.11
CA ASP A 577 -18.65 10.76 12.18
C ASP A 577 -19.83 11.65 11.72
N MET A 578 -20.65 11.12 10.80
CA MET A 578 -21.78 11.84 10.21
C MET A 578 -23.14 11.41 10.78
N GLU A 579 -24.03 12.38 10.92
CA GLU A 579 -25.44 12.14 11.22
C GLU A 579 -26.30 12.74 10.10
N LEU A 580 -27.07 11.91 9.42
CA LEU A 580 -27.67 12.24 8.13
C LEU A 580 -29.17 12.00 8.17
N SER A 581 -29.94 13.00 7.78
CA SER A 581 -31.41 12.91 7.76
C SER A 581 -32.01 12.74 6.36
N GLU A 582 -31.15 12.74 5.34
CA GLU A 582 -31.50 12.61 3.93
C GLU A 582 -30.91 11.33 3.33
N ASN A 583 -31.49 10.87 2.22
CA ASN A 583 -31.02 9.68 1.53
C ASN A 583 -29.68 9.96 0.86
N ILE A 584 -28.72 9.06 1.03
CA ILE A 584 -27.45 9.09 0.31
C ILE A 584 -27.53 8.13 -0.86
N VAL A 585 -27.09 8.59 -2.04
CA VAL A 585 -26.93 7.73 -3.22
C VAL A 585 -25.49 7.82 -3.70
N LEU A 586 -24.73 6.73 -3.52
CA LEU A 586 -23.34 6.69 -3.95
C LEU A 586 -23.24 6.59 -5.48
N SER A 587 -22.36 7.39 -6.07
CA SER A 587 -22.06 7.30 -7.51
C SER A 587 -21.38 5.97 -7.90
N ASP A 588 -21.52 5.56 -9.16
CA ASP A 588 -20.97 4.32 -9.74
C ASP A 588 -19.43 4.34 -9.93
N CYS A 589 -18.71 5.28 -9.29
CA CYS A 589 -17.25 5.35 -9.35
C CYS A 589 -16.54 4.64 -8.17
N PHE A 590 -17.28 4.13 -7.17
CA PHE A 590 -16.68 3.53 -5.96
C PHE A 590 -16.69 1.99 -5.96
N GLU A 591 -15.51 1.38 -5.95
CA GLU A 591 -15.33 -0.08 -5.78
C GLU A 591 -15.27 -0.47 -4.29
N SER A 592 -14.94 0.47 -3.40
CA SER A 592 -14.85 0.25 -1.95
C SER A 592 -15.52 1.37 -1.17
N VAL A 593 -16.33 1.00 -0.18
CA VAL A 593 -17.08 1.94 0.68
C VAL A 593 -16.77 1.64 2.14
N GLU A 594 -16.30 2.65 2.87
CA GLU A 594 -16.04 2.58 4.31
C GLU A 594 -16.90 3.60 5.07
N LEU A 595 -17.65 3.12 6.06
CA LEU A 595 -18.54 3.92 6.90
C LEU A 595 -18.08 3.80 8.35
N GLU A 596 -17.80 4.92 9.02
CA GLU A 596 -17.32 4.95 10.40
C GLU A 596 -18.13 5.94 11.25
N ASN A 597 -18.77 5.46 12.32
CA ASN A 597 -19.61 6.28 13.23
C ASN A 597 -20.72 7.06 12.49
N VAL A 598 -21.31 6.49 11.45
CA VAL A 598 -22.36 7.13 10.63
C VAL A 598 -23.76 6.73 11.11
N THR A 599 -24.65 7.71 11.32
CA THR A 599 -26.04 7.49 11.74
C THR A 599 -27.03 8.08 10.73
N LEU A 600 -27.99 7.29 10.27
CA LEU A 600 -29.09 7.71 9.39
C LEU A 600 -30.38 7.92 10.21
N LYS A 601 -31.04 9.07 10.03
CA LYS A 601 -32.26 9.50 10.73
C LYS A 601 -33.45 9.58 9.78
N ASN A 602 -34.66 9.74 10.32
CA ASN A 602 -35.89 10.01 9.55
C ASN A 602 -36.17 8.99 8.44
N SER A 603 -35.84 7.71 8.68
CA SER A 603 -35.96 6.64 7.69
C SER A 603 -35.11 6.85 6.43
N SER A 604 -34.06 7.66 6.50
CA SER A 604 -33.13 7.82 5.39
C SER A 604 -32.37 6.54 5.09
N ILE A 605 -32.01 6.37 3.82
CA ILE A 605 -31.33 5.19 3.30
C ILE A 605 -30.02 5.56 2.63
N LEU A 606 -29.01 4.70 2.78
CA LEU A 606 -27.78 4.74 2.00
C LEU A 606 -27.92 3.76 0.84
N VAL A 607 -27.97 4.24 -0.40
CA VAL A 607 -28.01 3.43 -1.61
C VAL A 607 -26.57 3.20 -2.09
N LEU A 608 -26.14 1.94 -2.08
CA LEU A 608 -24.83 1.54 -2.60
C LEU A 608 -24.85 1.45 -4.13
N ASN A 609 -23.74 1.85 -4.75
CA ASN A 609 -23.55 1.80 -6.19
C ASN A 609 -23.31 0.36 -6.68
N SER A 610 -23.49 0.12 -7.99
CA SER A 610 -23.43 -1.23 -8.57
C SER A 610 -22.02 -1.83 -8.70
N LYS A 611 -20.98 -1.01 -8.56
CA LYS A 611 -19.56 -1.38 -8.71
C LYS A 611 -18.87 -1.69 -7.38
N CYS A 612 -19.51 -1.42 -6.25
CA CYS A 612 -18.90 -1.66 -4.95
C CYS A 612 -18.73 -3.16 -4.68
N LYS A 613 -17.48 -3.58 -4.44
CA LYS A 613 -17.10 -4.96 -4.11
C LYS A 613 -16.70 -5.13 -2.65
N THR A 614 -16.27 -4.05 -2.00
CA THR A 614 -15.85 -4.06 -0.60
C THR A 614 -16.69 -3.08 0.21
N LEU A 615 -17.34 -3.57 1.26
CA LEU A 615 -18.12 -2.76 2.19
C LEU A 615 -17.56 -2.92 3.61
N ILE A 616 -17.10 -1.83 4.20
CA ILE A 616 -16.58 -1.79 5.58
C ILE A 616 -17.49 -0.90 6.41
N ILE A 617 -18.04 -1.45 7.48
CA ILE A 617 -18.99 -0.79 8.36
C ILE A 617 -18.43 -0.79 9.78
N LYS A 618 -18.20 0.38 10.35
CA LYS A 618 -17.75 0.58 11.73
C LYS A 618 -18.75 1.49 12.42
N ASN A 619 -19.43 0.99 13.44
CA ASN A 619 -20.35 1.79 14.27
C ASN A 619 -21.45 2.53 13.48
N PHE A 620 -22.01 1.91 12.44
CA PHE A 620 -23.11 2.47 11.64
C PHE A 620 -24.48 2.20 12.27
N ASP A 621 -25.41 3.14 12.19
CA ASP A 621 -26.82 2.97 12.58
C ASP A 621 -27.72 3.50 11.46
N GLY A 622 -28.45 2.64 10.75
CA GLY A 622 -29.22 3.05 9.58
C GLY A 622 -29.62 1.91 8.64
N VAL A 623 -30.19 2.30 7.50
CA VAL A 623 -30.63 1.38 6.44
C VAL A 623 -29.74 1.52 5.21
N ILE A 624 -29.21 0.41 4.72
CA ILE A 624 -28.39 0.31 3.50
C ILE A 624 -29.21 -0.40 2.44
N LYS A 625 -29.51 0.28 1.33
CA LYS A 625 -30.15 -0.31 0.17
C LYS A 625 -29.09 -0.76 -0.83
N VAL A 626 -29.14 -2.04 -1.20
CA VAL A 626 -28.40 -2.56 -2.36
C VAL A 626 -29.35 -2.58 -3.55
N HIS A 627 -28.85 -2.33 -4.76
CA HIS A 627 -29.68 -2.31 -5.96
C HIS A 627 -30.42 -3.64 -6.19
N ASP A 628 -31.54 -3.59 -6.91
CA ASP A 628 -32.46 -4.74 -7.11
C ASP A 628 -31.83 -5.95 -7.83
N ARG A 629 -30.64 -5.79 -8.42
CA ARG A 629 -29.83 -6.89 -8.94
C ARG A 629 -28.91 -7.37 -7.83
N ALA A 630 -28.86 -8.69 -7.64
CA ALA A 630 -27.96 -9.38 -6.72
C ALA A 630 -26.53 -8.78 -6.76
N MET A 631 -26.21 -7.98 -5.75
CA MET A 631 -24.90 -7.33 -5.63
C MET A 631 -23.94 -8.31 -4.99
N ARG A 632 -22.81 -8.58 -5.67
CA ARG A 632 -21.78 -9.50 -5.19
C ARG A 632 -20.59 -8.72 -4.64
N PHE A 633 -20.45 -8.78 -3.33
CA PHE A 633 -19.31 -8.29 -2.58
C PHE A 633 -18.24 -9.37 -2.49
N GLU A 634 -17.00 -8.98 -2.73
CA GLU A 634 -15.85 -9.79 -2.36
C GLU A 634 -15.71 -9.81 -0.83
N THR A 635 -15.90 -8.66 -0.17
CA THR A 635 -15.79 -8.54 1.29
C THR A 635 -16.86 -7.62 1.89
N VAL A 636 -17.47 -8.08 2.97
CA VAL A 636 -18.30 -7.29 3.89
C VAL A 636 -17.70 -7.41 5.29
N ASP A 637 -17.22 -6.29 5.85
CA ASP A 637 -16.67 -6.23 7.22
C ASP A 637 -17.57 -5.34 8.09
N ILE A 638 -18.09 -5.88 9.19
CA ILE A 638 -18.99 -5.18 10.10
C ILE A 638 -18.42 -5.21 11.51
N SER A 639 -18.03 -4.04 12.00
CA SER A 639 -17.58 -3.79 13.35
C SER A 639 -18.69 -3.13 14.17
N PHE A 640 -19.24 -3.88 15.13
CA PHE A 640 -20.30 -3.41 16.00
C PHE A 640 -19.74 -2.58 17.16
N ALA A 641 -20.34 -1.40 17.39
CA ALA A 641 -20.08 -0.60 18.56
C ALA A 641 -20.48 -1.33 19.85
N VAL A 642 -19.58 -1.26 20.82
CA VAL A 642 -19.79 -1.87 22.13
C VAL A 642 -20.66 -1.00 23.04
N ASN A 643 -20.67 0.32 22.81
CA ASN A 643 -21.31 1.31 23.68
C ASN A 643 -22.68 1.80 23.16
N THR A 644 -22.91 1.82 21.85
CA THR A 644 -24.15 2.30 21.22
C THR A 644 -25.04 1.14 20.74
N LYS A 645 -26.35 1.38 20.64
CA LYS A 645 -27.25 0.40 20.01
C LYS A 645 -27.14 0.67 18.52
N ILE A 646 -26.70 -0.33 17.78
CA ILE A 646 -26.60 -0.24 16.32
C ILE A 646 -27.78 -0.97 15.71
N ASN A 647 -28.47 -0.32 14.77
CA ASN A 647 -29.48 -0.92 13.92
C ASN A 647 -29.03 -0.82 12.47
N ILE A 648 -28.25 -1.79 12.02
CA ILE A 648 -27.95 -1.95 10.59
C ILE A 648 -29.08 -2.77 9.98
N PHE A 649 -29.65 -2.26 8.89
CA PHE A 649 -30.59 -3.00 8.06
C PHE A 649 -30.14 -2.97 6.62
N PHE A 650 -30.31 -4.09 5.92
CA PHE A 650 -30.09 -4.16 4.49
C PHE A 650 -31.44 -4.29 3.77
N LEU A 651 -31.66 -3.46 2.75
CA LEU A 651 -32.76 -3.59 1.80
C LEU A 651 -32.22 -4.21 0.51
N GLY A 652 -32.65 -5.44 0.23
CA GLY A 652 -32.18 -6.25 -0.89
C GLY A 652 -31.32 -7.44 -0.44
N VAL A 653 -31.02 -8.33 -1.38
CA VAL A 653 -30.20 -9.53 -1.14
C VAL A 653 -28.73 -9.22 -1.43
N ILE A 654 -27.87 -9.57 -0.48
CA ILE A 654 -26.43 -9.36 -0.56
C ILE A 654 -25.74 -10.70 -0.80
N TYR A 655 -24.89 -10.80 -1.82
CA TYR A 655 -23.97 -11.93 -1.95
C TYR A 655 -22.60 -11.50 -1.46
N ALA A 656 -22.03 -12.16 -0.45
CA ALA A 656 -20.72 -11.80 0.08
C ALA A 656 -19.82 -13.02 0.14
N ASP A 657 -18.68 -13.02 -0.57
CA ASP A 657 -17.74 -14.15 -0.50
C ASP A 657 -17.07 -14.22 0.89
N ASN A 658 -16.68 -13.06 1.44
CA ASN A 658 -16.10 -12.92 2.78
C ASN A 658 -16.99 -12.05 3.68
N LEU A 659 -17.40 -12.59 4.83
CA LEU A 659 -18.14 -11.87 5.86
C LEU A 659 -17.36 -11.85 7.17
N HIS A 660 -16.93 -10.67 7.58
CA HIS A 660 -16.21 -10.45 8.83
C HIS A 660 -17.08 -9.69 9.81
N LEU A 661 -17.28 -10.25 11.00
CA LEU A 661 -18.02 -9.62 12.08
C LEU A 661 -17.12 -9.39 13.28
N SER A 662 -17.04 -8.15 13.72
CA SER A 662 -16.17 -7.73 14.81
C SER A 662 -16.98 -7.17 15.97
N ASN A 663 -16.65 -7.60 17.20
CA ASN A 663 -17.28 -7.11 18.43
C ASN A 663 -18.81 -7.33 18.54
N ALA A 664 -19.32 -8.42 17.95
CA ALA A 664 -20.71 -8.86 18.09
C ALA A 664 -21.07 -9.13 19.56
N CYS A 665 -21.60 -8.11 20.26
CA CYS A 665 -21.88 -8.16 21.70
C CYS A 665 -23.26 -7.56 22.07
N ARG A 666 -24.05 -7.15 21.06
CA ARG A 666 -25.36 -6.53 21.23
C ARG A 666 -26.35 -7.05 20.20
N ASN A 667 -27.63 -7.00 20.58
CA ASN A 667 -28.79 -7.13 19.71
C ASN A 667 -28.77 -8.34 18.74
N ILE A 668 -28.87 -9.54 19.32
CA ILE A 668 -28.90 -10.81 18.59
C ILE A 668 -29.91 -10.79 17.43
N GLU A 669 -31.10 -10.24 17.64
CA GLU A 669 -32.13 -10.15 16.60
C GLU A 669 -31.72 -9.31 15.38
N ARG A 670 -30.92 -8.26 15.58
CA ARG A 670 -30.37 -7.47 14.46
C ARG A 670 -29.29 -8.24 13.71
N ILE A 671 -28.39 -8.90 14.44
CA ILE A 671 -27.35 -9.70 13.80
C ILE A 671 -28.00 -10.83 12.98
N LYS A 672 -29.01 -11.51 13.53
CA LYS A 672 -29.84 -12.49 12.79
C LYS A 672 -30.48 -11.88 11.55
N CYS A 673 -31.04 -10.67 11.66
CA CYS A 673 -31.63 -9.97 10.52
C CYS A 673 -30.60 -9.68 9.42
N ILE A 674 -29.39 -9.21 9.77
CA ILE A 674 -28.28 -9.04 8.81
C ILE A 674 -28.00 -10.35 8.08
N PHE A 675 -27.85 -11.44 8.82
CA PHE A 675 -27.59 -12.75 8.21
C PHE A 675 -28.73 -13.28 7.33
N SER A 676 -29.99 -12.93 7.62
CA SER A 676 -31.11 -13.29 6.74
C SER A 676 -31.08 -12.59 5.38
N THR A 677 -30.35 -11.48 5.26
CA THR A 677 -30.20 -10.71 4.02
C THR A 677 -28.94 -11.08 3.23
N ILE A 678 -27.96 -11.73 3.86
CA ILE A 678 -26.68 -12.10 3.24
C ILE A 678 -26.71 -13.57 2.81
N GLN A 679 -26.33 -13.82 1.55
CA GLN A 679 -26.26 -15.13 0.92
C GLN A 679 -24.85 -15.37 0.35
N GLY A 680 -24.56 -16.62 -0.02
CA GLY A 680 -23.32 -16.97 -0.72
C GLY A 680 -22.05 -16.85 0.12
N VAL A 681 -22.15 -16.76 1.45
CA VAL A 681 -21.00 -16.64 2.36
C VAL A 681 -20.12 -17.87 2.25
N ARG A 682 -18.89 -17.69 1.75
CA ARG A 682 -17.87 -18.75 1.70
C ARG A 682 -16.98 -18.71 2.94
N ASN A 683 -16.60 -17.50 3.36
CA ASN A 683 -15.70 -17.29 4.46
C ASN A 683 -16.39 -16.46 5.55
N LEU A 684 -16.56 -17.06 6.73
CA LEU A 684 -17.17 -16.41 7.89
C LEU A 684 -16.13 -16.21 8.98
N LYS A 685 -15.99 -14.98 9.46
CA LYS A 685 -15.02 -14.65 10.49
C LYS A 685 -15.64 -13.85 11.60
N PHE A 686 -15.46 -14.30 12.82
CA PHE A 686 -15.77 -13.52 14.00
C PHE A 686 -14.50 -13.09 14.68
N THR A 687 -14.36 -11.78 14.89
CA THR A 687 -13.26 -11.23 15.66
C THR A 687 -13.74 -10.36 16.78
N ARG A 688 -12.79 -10.07 17.65
CA ARG A 688 -13.06 -9.31 18.83
C ARG A 688 -11.80 -8.60 19.27
N LYS A 689 -11.94 -7.32 19.56
CA LYS A 689 -10.85 -6.46 20.02
C LYS A 689 -11.37 -5.57 21.14
N PHE A 690 -11.08 -5.91 22.39
CA PHE A 690 -11.42 -5.05 23.53
C PHE A 690 -10.48 -3.85 23.56
N THR A 691 -11.02 -2.63 23.49
CA THR A 691 -10.26 -1.42 23.78
C THR A 691 -10.67 -0.86 25.14
N HIS A 692 -9.71 -0.37 25.91
CA HIS A 692 -9.93 0.16 27.27
C HIS A 692 -10.86 1.39 27.29
N GLU A 693 -11.00 2.05 26.15
CA GLU A 693 -11.85 3.23 25.91
C GLU A 693 -13.35 2.91 26.04
N TRP A 694 -13.73 1.64 26.18
CA TRP A 694 -15.14 1.29 26.27
C TRP A 694 -15.75 1.59 27.64
N SER A 695 -16.66 2.56 27.64
CA SER A 695 -17.33 3.10 28.82
C SER A 695 -18.54 2.28 29.31
N ARG A 696 -18.85 1.11 28.72
CA ARG A 696 -20.08 0.38 29.07
C ARG A 696 -20.10 -0.13 30.52
N PRO A 697 -21.15 0.17 31.30
CA PRO A 697 -21.33 -0.40 32.64
C PRO A 697 -21.51 -1.92 32.60
N ALA A 698 -20.99 -2.60 33.63
CA ALA A 698 -21.03 -4.06 33.78
C ALA A 698 -22.48 -4.61 33.76
N GLU A 699 -23.40 -3.88 34.36
CA GLU A 699 -24.82 -4.18 34.47
C GLU A 699 -25.48 -4.35 33.09
N LYS A 700 -25.03 -3.60 32.09
CA LYS A 700 -25.57 -3.69 30.73
C LYS A 700 -25.14 -4.99 30.03
N TYR A 701 -23.97 -5.53 30.34
CA TYR A 701 -23.54 -6.84 29.86
C TYR A 701 -24.36 -7.96 30.52
N ILE A 702 -24.50 -7.90 31.85
CA ILE A 702 -25.32 -8.84 32.63
C ILE A 702 -26.77 -8.89 32.10
N ASN A 703 -27.37 -7.71 31.86
CA ASN A 703 -28.71 -7.64 31.29
C ASN A 703 -28.80 -8.20 29.87
N THR A 704 -27.71 -8.16 29.09
CA THR A 704 -27.67 -8.79 27.76
C THR A 704 -27.63 -10.30 27.92
N LEU A 705 -26.75 -10.83 28.77
CA LEU A 705 -26.65 -12.27 29.08
C LEU A 705 -27.98 -12.85 29.57
N ARG A 706 -28.69 -12.16 30.47
CA ARG A 706 -29.99 -12.61 31.01
C ARG A 706 -31.06 -12.83 29.92
N ARG A 707 -30.94 -12.15 28.77
CA ARG A 707 -31.87 -12.27 27.64
C ARG A 707 -31.53 -13.43 26.69
N ILE A 708 -30.37 -14.04 26.84
CA ILE A 708 -29.90 -15.14 25.98
C ILE A 708 -30.29 -16.44 26.67
N PRO A 709 -31.12 -17.30 26.04
CA PRO A 709 -31.45 -18.61 26.59
C PRO A 709 -30.18 -19.43 26.88
N GLY A 710 -30.06 -19.97 28.10
CA GLY A 710 -28.90 -20.75 28.56
C GLY A 710 -27.84 -19.95 29.31
N TYR A 711 -27.97 -18.62 29.41
CA TYR A 711 -26.99 -17.73 30.07
C TYR A 711 -27.55 -16.99 31.30
N GLN A 712 -28.76 -17.34 31.77
CA GLN A 712 -29.41 -16.68 32.90
C GLN A 712 -28.63 -16.86 34.21
N GLU A 713 -28.20 -18.08 34.54
CA GLU A 713 -27.43 -18.38 35.75
C GLU A 713 -26.08 -17.65 35.76
N ILE A 714 -25.40 -17.59 34.61
CA ILE A 714 -24.15 -16.83 34.45
C ILE A 714 -24.39 -15.35 34.72
N ALA A 715 -25.49 -14.79 34.20
CA ALA A 715 -25.87 -13.40 34.47
C ALA A 715 -26.12 -13.15 35.97
N GLU A 716 -26.76 -14.08 36.67
CA GLU A 716 -27.00 -14.00 38.12
C GLU A 716 -25.70 -14.08 38.93
N LYS A 717 -24.79 -15.00 38.56
CA LYS A 717 -23.45 -15.09 39.16
C LYS A 717 -22.71 -13.75 39.08
N TYR A 718 -22.64 -13.14 37.90
CA TYR A 718 -21.98 -11.85 37.74
C TYR A 718 -22.73 -10.69 38.42
N SER A 719 -24.06 -10.75 38.49
CA SER A 719 -24.86 -9.78 39.23
C SER A 719 -24.52 -9.80 40.72
N LYS A 720 -24.35 -10.99 41.30
CA LYS A 720 -23.95 -11.17 42.69
C LYS A 720 -22.53 -10.65 42.93
N ILE A 721 -21.56 -11.05 42.09
CA ILE A 721 -20.17 -10.57 42.18
C ILE A 721 -20.11 -9.03 42.12
N LEU A 722 -20.89 -8.43 41.23
CA LEU A 722 -20.94 -6.98 41.06
C LEU A 722 -21.55 -6.26 42.27
N SER A 723 -22.53 -6.87 42.94
CA SER A 723 -23.13 -6.33 44.17
C SER A 723 -22.21 -6.45 45.40
N GLU A 724 -21.36 -7.46 45.44
CA GLU A 724 -20.50 -7.74 46.60
C GLU A 724 -19.15 -7.01 46.55
N ASN A 725 -18.67 -6.57 45.38
CA ASN A 725 -17.30 -6.07 45.23
C ASN A 725 -17.17 -4.87 44.27
N SER A 726 -17.22 -3.65 44.81
CA SER A 726 -17.13 -2.40 44.02
C SER A 726 -15.74 -2.15 43.41
N SER A 727 -14.68 -2.72 44.00
CA SER A 727 -13.28 -2.54 43.59
C SER A 727 -12.86 -3.33 42.34
N VAL A 728 -13.60 -4.39 41.97
CA VAL A 728 -13.24 -5.31 40.86
C VAL A 728 -13.83 -4.86 39.50
N ARG A 729 -14.49 -3.69 39.46
CA ARG A 729 -15.30 -3.25 38.31
C ARG A 729 -14.56 -3.22 36.97
N SER A 730 -13.28 -2.84 36.93
CA SER A 730 -12.54 -2.74 35.65
C SER A 730 -12.22 -4.11 35.04
N ARG A 731 -11.64 -5.04 35.81
CA ARG A 731 -11.34 -6.42 35.38
C ARG A 731 -12.62 -7.16 35.01
N LEU A 732 -13.67 -7.00 35.83
CA LEU A 732 -14.97 -7.61 35.60
C LEU A 732 -15.63 -7.12 34.30
N ARG A 733 -15.47 -5.84 33.91
CA ARG A 733 -16.02 -5.32 32.64
C ARG A 733 -15.39 -5.99 31.44
N LYS A 734 -14.06 -6.17 31.44
CA LYS A 734 -13.35 -6.88 30.38
C LYS A 734 -13.93 -8.29 30.26
N GLU A 735 -13.92 -9.05 31.34
CA GLU A 735 -14.45 -10.43 31.39
C GLU A 735 -15.93 -10.53 30.97
N LEU A 736 -16.78 -9.62 31.43
CA LEU A 736 -18.20 -9.56 31.06
C LEU A 736 -18.41 -9.26 29.59
N PHE A 737 -17.63 -8.34 29.01
CA PHE A 737 -17.59 -8.17 27.57
C PHE A 737 -17.19 -9.50 26.92
N TYR A 738 -16.26 -10.26 27.53
CA TYR A 738 -15.87 -11.59 27.03
C TYR A 738 -16.99 -12.61 26.97
N LYS A 739 -17.66 -12.80 28.09
CA LYS A 739 -18.77 -13.73 28.15
C LYS A 739 -19.95 -13.29 27.29
N THR A 740 -20.26 -11.99 27.25
CA THR A 740 -21.39 -11.49 26.48
C THR A 740 -21.20 -11.65 24.98
N SER A 741 -20.02 -11.30 24.45
CA SER A 741 -19.76 -11.46 23.01
C SER A 741 -19.80 -12.93 22.60
N THR A 742 -19.19 -13.81 23.39
CA THR A 742 -19.29 -15.26 23.21
C THR A 742 -20.74 -15.74 23.18
N ALA A 743 -21.56 -15.36 24.17
CA ALA A 743 -22.96 -15.77 24.24
C ALA A 743 -23.78 -15.28 23.05
N VAL A 744 -23.54 -14.04 22.59
CA VAL A 744 -24.19 -13.47 21.42
C VAL A 744 -23.79 -14.24 20.15
N VAL A 745 -22.50 -14.49 19.94
CA VAL A 745 -22.02 -15.23 18.77
C VAL A 745 -22.59 -16.66 18.76
N ASN A 746 -22.57 -17.38 19.88
CA ASN A 746 -23.17 -18.71 20.00
C ASN A 746 -24.69 -18.70 19.69
N SER A 747 -25.42 -17.70 20.18
CA SER A 747 -26.85 -17.57 19.88
C SER A 747 -27.12 -17.26 18.40
N VAL A 748 -26.28 -16.42 17.79
CA VAL A 748 -26.35 -16.06 16.37
C VAL A 748 -26.02 -17.27 15.50
N LEU A 749 -24.94 -17.99 15.79
CA LEU A 749 -24.54 -19.22 15.08
C LEU A 749 -25.66 -20.26 15.11
N LYS A 750 -26.24 -20.54 16.27
CA LYS A 750 -27.37 -21.47 16.39
C LYS A 750 -28.54 -21.13 15.47
N THR A 751 -28.74 -19.85 15.18
CA THR A 751 -29.83 -19.39 14.31
C THR A 751 -29.44 -19.39 12.84
N LEU A 752 -28.25 -18.89 12.56
CA LEU A 752 -27.61 -18.94 11.25
C LEU A 752 -27.59 -20.33 10.66
N LEU A 753 -27.29 -21.29 11.52
CA LEU A 753 -27.12 -22.66 11.13
C LEU A 753 -28.46 -23.44 11.05
N ASN A 754 -29.58 -22.72 11.05
CA ASN A 754 -30.86 -23.23 10.57
C ASN A 754 -31.24 -22.65 9.19
N ALA A 755 -30.38 -21.82 8.58
CA ALA A 755 -30.61 -21.16 7.30
C ALA A 755 -29.80 -21.78 6.15
N SER A 756 -30.17 -21.48 4.90
CA SER A 756 -29.49 -21.98 3.68
C SER A 756 -28.02 -21.55 3.54
N VAL A 757 -27.58 -20.53 4.28
CA VAL A 757 -26.21 -19.97 4.23
C VAL A 757 -25.14 -21.02 4.60
N ILE A 758 -25.49 -22.03 5.40
CA ILE A 758 -24.57 -23.12 5.82
C ILE A 758 -23.96 -23.84 4.64
N GLU A 759 -24.75 -24.05 3.59
CA GLU A 759 -24.34 -24.87 2.45
C GLU A 759 -23.22 -24.22 1.65
N THR A 760 -23.00 -22.91 1.78
CA THR A 760 -21.93 -22.22 1.04
C THR A 760 -20.66 -22.02 1.84
N ILE A 761 -20.71 -22.14 3.17
CA ILE A 761 -19.58 -21.84 4.05
C ILE A 761 -18.49 -22.92 3.92
N GLN A 762 -17.30 -22.48 3.53
CA GLN A 762 -16.09 -23.27 3.39
C GLN A 762 -15.06 -23.00 4.50
N LYS A 763 -15.12 -21.82 5.11
CA LYS A 763 -14.19 -21.40 6.15
C LYS A 763 -14.91 -20.70 7.29
N ILE A 764 -14.56 -21.08 8.52
CA ILE A 764 -14.95 -20.36 9.73
C ILE A 764 -13.71 -20.03 10.57
N GLU A 765 -13.57 -18.77 10.94
CA GLU A 765 -12.54 -18.28 11.86
C GLU A 765 -13.18 -17.62 13.09
N PHE A 766 -12.77 -18.04 14.28
CA PHE A 766 -13.12 -17.42 15.56
C PHE A 766 -11.87 -16.88 16.22
N LYS A 767 -11.77 -15.56 16.41
CA LYS A 767 -10.67 -14.93 17.15
C LYS A 767 -11.16 -14.46 18.51
N SER A 768 -10.66 -15.11 19.57
CA SER A 768 -11.01 -14.80 20.97
C SER A 768 -12.51 -14.98 21.30
N ILE A 769 -13.14 -15.99 20.71
CA ILE A 769 -14.53 -16.40 20.94
C ILE A 769 -14.57 -17.90 21.26
N THR A 770 -15.39 -18.28 22.23
CA THR A 770 -15.56 -19.68 22.66
C THR A 770 -16.88 -20.23 22.15
N LEU A 771 -16.89 -21.44 21.60
CA LEU A 771 -18.13 -22.11 21.22
C LEU A 771 -18.66 -22.98 22.36
N ASP A 772 -19.99 -23.12 22.45
CA ASP A 772 -20.63 -24.08 23.35
C ASP A 772 -20.88 -25.43 22.67
N ASP A 773 -21.22 -26.43 23.47
CA ASP A 773 -21.45 -27.81 23.02
C ASP A 773 -22.53 -27.90 21.93
N CYS A 774 -23.60 -27.12 22.09
CA CYS A 774 -24.70 -27.06 21.13
C CYS A 774 -24.24 -26.54 19.77
N ASN A 775 -23.33 -25.57 19.70
CA ASN A 775 -22.82 -25.05 18.43
C ASN A 775 -21.85 -26.02 17.75
N TYR A 776 -21.13 -26.86 18.51
CA TYR A 776 -20.31 -27.92 17.91
C TYR A 776 -21.14 -28.94 17.15
N GLU A 777 -22.29 -29.38 17.71
CA GLU A 777 -23.21 -30.30 17.03
C GLU A 777 -23.59 -29.82 15.62
N ILE A 778 -23.67 -28.51 15.44
CA ILE A 778 -24.08 -27.95 14.17
C ILE A 778 -22.93 -27.93 13.14
N LEU A 779 -21.68 -27.82 13.58
CA LEU A 779 -20.51 -27.92 12.70
C LEU A 779 -20.50 -29.27 11.96
N TYR A 780 -20.98 -30.34 12.61
CA TYR A 780 -21.08 -31.68 12.02
C TYR A 780 -21.95 -31.70 10.74
N GLY A 781 -22.98 -30.86 10.68
CA GLY A 781 -23.87 -30.71 9.53
C GLY A 781 -23.27 -29.92 8.36
N MET A 782 -22.16 -29.21 8.56
CA MET A 782 -21.55 -28.33 7.56
C MET A 782 -20.69 -29.10 6.55
N LYS A 783 -21.34 -29.78 5.59
CA LYS A 783 -20.69 -30.67 4.60
C LYS A 783 -19.64 -30.00 3.70
N ASN A 784 -19.65 -28.68 3.60
CA ASN A 784 -18.71 -27.91 2.78
C ASN A 784 -17.63 -27.20 3.60
N LEU A 785 -17.66 -27.28 4.93
CA LEU A 785 -16.67 -26.66 5.80
C LEU A 785 -15.33 -27.38 5.65
N GLN A 786 -14.32 -26.67 5.15
CA GLN A 786 -12.96 -27.18 4.94
C GLN A 786 -11.98 -26.62 5.96
N ILE A 787 -12.23 -25.42 6.48
CA ILE A 787 -11.33 -24.72 7.41
C ILE A 787 -12.09 -24.29 8.65
N LEU A 788 -11.60 -24.71 9.80
CA LEU A 788 -12.10 -24.27 11.10
C LEU A 788 -10.93 -23.77 11.95
N SER A 789 -11.00 -22.51 12.38
CA SER A 789 -10.06 -21.93 13.34
C SER A 789 -10.78 -21.45 14.59
N LEU A 790 -10.37 -21.99 15.73
CA LEU A 790 -10.83 -21.69 17.07
C LEU A 790 -9.67 -21.03 17.84
N GLY A 791 -9.50 -19.73 17.65
CA GLY A 791 -8.47 -18.91 18.30
C GLY A 791 -8.75 -18.62 19.77
N HIS A 792 -9.15 -19.63 20.55
CA HIS A 792 -9.40 -19.55 21.99
C HIS A 792 -9.14 -20.91 22.66
N PRO A 793 -8.50 -20.96 23.84
CA PRO A 793 -8.03 -22.22 24.44
C PRO A 793 -9.12 -23.05 25.15
N ASN A 794 -10.37 -22.57 25.17
CA ASN A 794 -11.46 -23.15 25.98
C ASN A 794 -12.50 -23.83 25.11
N PHE A 795 -12.08 -24.73 24.24
CA PHE A 795 -13.04 -25.65 23.62
C PHE A 795 -13.37 -26.78 24.59
N THR A 796 -14.45 -27.53 24.33
CA THR A 796 -14.85 -28.70 25.13
C THR A 796 -14.51 -29.99 24.38
N SER A 797 -14.65 -31.14 25.04
CA SER A 797 -14.51 -32.45 24.38
C SER A 797 -15.55 -32.68 23.28
N ALA A 798 -16.71 -32.01 23.36
CA ALA A 798 -17.79 -32.10 22.38
C ALA A 798 -17.38 -31.57 20.99
N LEU A 799 -16.35 -30.72 20.89
CA LEU A 799 -15.77 -30.30 19.62
C LEU A 799 -15.39 -31.53 18.78
N PHE A 800 -14.60 -32.45 19.35
CA PHE A 800 -13.98 -33.55 18.61
C PHE A 800 -14.99 -34.61 18.15
N SER A 801 -16.13 -34.73 18.82
CA SER A 801 -17.21 -35.63 18.40
C SER A 801 -18.06 -35.06 17.26
N HIS A 802 -18.01 -33.75 17.00
CA HIS A 802 -18.88 -33.05 16.05
C HIS A 802 -18.14 -32.30 14.93
N LEU A 803 -16.88 -32.64 14.66
CA LEU A 803 -16.16 -32.09 13.51
C LEU A 803 -16.73 -32.64 12.18
N PRO A 804 -16.90 -31.82 11.14
CA PRO A 804 -17.39 -32.28 9.85
C PRO A 804 -16.34 -33.11 9.10
N PHE A 805 -16.78 -34.13 8.37
CA PHE A 805 -15.90 -35.01 7.59
C PHE A 805 -15.19 -34.33 6.41
N SER A 806 -15.69 -33.17 5.98
CA SER A 806 -15.09 -32.34 4.93
C SER A 806 -13.90 -31.51 5.41
N LEU A 807 -13.68 -31.43 6.73
CA LEU A 807 -12.66 -30.57 7.33
C LEU A 807 -11.26 -31.00 6.89
N ARG A 808 -10.51 -30.05 6.31
CA ARG A 808 -9.15 -30.22 5.81
C ARG A 808 -8.12 -29.52 6.70
N LEU A 809 -8.51 -28.43 7.36
CA LEU A 809 -7.68 -27.71 8.33
C LEU A 809 -8.46 -27.44 9.61
N LEU A 810 -7.86 -27.84 10.73
CA LEU A 810 -8.31 -27.53 12.07
C LEU A 810 -7.22 -26.74 12.78
N ASP A 811 -7.54 -25.53 13.20
CA ASP A 811 -6.69 -24.70 14.03
C ASP A 811 -7.37 -24.49 15.39
N ILE A 812 -6.76 -25.04 16.44
CA ILE A 812 -7.18 -24.90 17.83
C ILE A 812 -6.05 -24.28 18.67
N SER A 813 -5.14 -23.57 18.01
CA SER A 813 -4.09 -22.82 18.68
C SER A 813 -4.61 -21.50 19.22
N TRP A 814 -3.95 -20.99 20.24
CA TRP A 814 -4.27 -19.73 20.85
C TRP A 814 -3.02 -18.89 21.04
N SER A 815 -3.05 -17.67 20.51
CA SER A 815 -1.90 -16.75 20.50
C SER A 815 -2.08 -15.50 21.37
N ASP A 816 -3.28 -15.24 21.91
CA ASP A 816 -3.55 -13.99 22.64
C ASP A 816 -3.17 -14.11 24.12
N SER A 817 -1.96 -13.70 24.48
CA SER A 817 -1.43 -13.72 25.86
C SER A 817 -2.25 -12.89 26.87
N ASN A 818 -3.19 -12.06 26.40
CA ASN A 818 -3.92 -11.12 27.26
C ASN A 818 -5.21 -11.67 27.88
N CYS A 819 -5.56 -12.94 27.66
CA CYS A 819 -6.63 -13.59 28.42
C CYS A 819 -6.03 -14.48 29.52
N GLU A 820 -6.33 -14.17 30.78
CA GLU A 820 -6.12 -15.11 31.88
C GLU A 820 -7.16 -16.21 31.73
N VAL A 821 -6.74 -17.39 31.26
CA VAL A 821 -7.67 -18.47 30.98
C VAL A 821 -7.36 -19.69 31.84
N GLU A 822 -8.40 -20.23 32.49
CA GLU A 822 -8.36 -21.56 33.09
C GLU A 822 -8.13 -22.60 31.99
N VAL A 823 -6.99 -23.28 32.03
CA VAL A 823 -6.64 -24.33 31.08
C VAL A 823 -7.62 -25.49 31.24
N VAL A 824 -8.51 -25.67 30.26
CA VAL A 824 -9.41 -26.83 30.20
C VAL A 824 -8.58 -28.08 29.95
N ARG A 825 -8.73 -29.08 30.82
CA ARG A 825 -8.07 -30.37 30.65
C ARG A 825 -8.93 -31.31 29.80
N HIS A 826 -8.43 -31.68 28.63
CA HIS A 826 -9.05 -32.68 27.76
C HIS A 826 -8.61 -34.11 28.11
N GLY A 827 -9.57 -35.04 28.19
CA GLY A 827 -9.26 -36.46 28.29
C GLY A 827 -8.68 -36.99 26.98
N LEU A 828 -7.73 -37.94 27.06
CA LEU A 828 -7.19 -38.57 25.85
C LEU A 828 -8.29 -39.25 25.03
N THR A 829 -9.28 -39.86 25.69
CA THR A 829 -10.45 -40.50 25.04
C THR A 829 -11.23 -39.52 24.16
N ASP A 830 -11.34 -38.26 24.57
CA ASP A 830 -12.07 -37.24 23.83
C ASP A 830 -11.31 -36.83 22.57
N LEU A 831 -10.00 -36.62 22.72
CA LEU A 831 -9.10 -36.27 21.62
C LEU A 831 -9.06 -37.36 20.55
N MET A 832 -9.17 -38.63 20.94
CA MET A 832 -9.17 -39.76 20.01
C MET A 832 -10.33 -39.71 18.99
N ASN A 833 -11.41 -38.95 19.25
CA ASN A 833 -12.46 -38.73 18.26
C ASN A 833 -11.96 -37.99 17.01
N LEU A 834 -10.89 -37.20 17.12
CA LEU A 834 -10.28 -36.52 15.99
C LEU A 834 -9.86 -37.51 14.89
N GLN A 835 -9.48 -38.75 15.24
CA GLN A 835 -9.12 -39.82 14.29
C GLN A 835 -10.20 -40.15 13.25
N ARG A 836 -11.46 -39.75 13.49
CA ARG A 836 -12.58 -39.91 12.53
C ARG A 836 -12.52 -38.89 11.38
N CYS A 837 -11.69 -37.86 11.48
CA CYS A 837 -11.55 -36.80 10.47
C CYS A 837 -10.53 -37.21 9.40
N TYR A 838 -10.88 -38.18 8.55
CA TYR A 838 -9.96 -38.72 7.53
C TYR A 838 -9.56 -37.73 6.42
N SER A 839 -10.26 -36.61 6.30
CA SER A 839 -9.93 -35.54 5.35
C SER A 839 -9.00 -34.48 5.92
N LEU A 840 -8.69 -34.54 7.23
CA LEU A 840 -7.90 -33.54 7.91
C LEU A 840 -6.44 -33.66 7.49
N ASN A 841 -5.94 -32.66 6.79
CA ASN A 841 -4.57 -32.62 6.26
C ASN A 841 -3.65 -31.74 7.10
N VAL A 842 -4.20 -30.65 7.64
CA VAL A 842 -3.49 -29.64 8.42
C VAL A 842 -4.08 -29.55 9.81
N LEU A 843 -3.22 -29.66 10.83
CA LEU A 843 -3.61 -29.50 12.22
C LEU A 843 -2.71 -28.47 12.90
N VAL A 844 -3.33 -27.47 13.54
CA VAL A 844 -2.64 -26.44 14.32
C VAL A 844 -3.11 -26.54 15.76
N ILE A 845 -2.18 -26.75 16.69
CA ILE A 845 -2.48 -26.96 18.12
C ILE A 845 -1.60 -26.09 19.01
N ASP A 846 -2.08 -25.79 20.21
CA ASP A 846 -1.23 -25.30 21.29
C ASP A 846 -0.42 -26.47 21.90
N ALA A 847 0.81 -26.19 22.29
CA ALA A 847 1.72 -27.16 22.88
C ALA A 847 1.20 -27.70 24.23
N GLY A 848 0.43 -26.91 24.98
CA GLY A 848 -0.25 -27.33 26.20
C GLY A 848 -1.13 -28.55 25.96
N LEU A 849 -1.87 -28.60 24.84
CA LEU A 849 -2.69 -29.77 24.49
C LEU A 849 -1.82 -31.02 24.27
N PHE A 850 -0.68 -30.87 23.60
CA PHE A 850 0.29 -31.94 23.40
C PHE A 850 0.89 -32.44 24.72
N PHE A 851 1.32 -31.54 25.61
CA PHE A 851 1.86 -31.91 26.92
C PHE A 851 0.82 -32.59 27.80
N GLN A 852 -0.42 -32.10 27.76
CA GLN A 852 -1.52 -32.62 28.56
C GLN A 852 -1.93 -34.04 28.12
N ALA A 853 -1.99 -34.29 26.81
CA ALA A 853 -2.28 -35.61 26.27
C ALA A 853 -1.13 -36.61 26.50
N GLY A 854 0.12 -36.12 26.60
CA GLY A 854 1.33 -36.94 26.71
C GLY A 854 1.64 -37.78 25.46
N THR A 855 0.88 -37.60 24.38
CA THR A 855 1.00 -38.33 23.12
C THR A 855 0.32 -37.56 21.98
N LEU A 856 0.70 -37.87 20.74
CA LEU A 856 0.00 -37.40 19.53
C LEU A 856 -0.81 -38.51 18.85
N ASN A 857 -1.12 -39.62 19.55
CA ASN A 857 -1.93 -40.70 18.98
C ASN A 857 -3.32 -40.24 18.52
N PHE A 858 -3.84 -39.15 19.07
CA PHE A 858 -5.13 -38.57 18.68
C PHE A 858 -5.10 -37.93 17.27
N VAL A 859 -3.91 -37.60 16.75
CA VAL A 859 -3.76 -36.99 15.43
C VAL A 859 -4.10 -38.03 14.34
N PRO A 860 -5.02 -37.72 13.41
CA PRO A 860 -5.36 -38.62 12.31
C PRO A 860 -4.16 -38.92 11.42
N SER A 861 -4.11 -40.12 10.85
CA SER A 861 -3.05 -40.49 9.89
C SER A 861 -3.11 -39.71 8.58
N SER A 862 -4.23 -39.04 8.29
CA SER A 862 -4.37 -38.14 7.14
C SER A 862 -3.63 -36.81 7.32
N VAL A 863 -3.31 -36.42 8.57
CA VAL A 863 -2.60 -35.18 8.84
C VAL A 863 -1.17 -35.31 8.33
N THR A 864 -0.83 -34.46 7.38
CA THR A 864 0.51 -34.39 6.79
C THR A 864 1.28 -33.16 7.28
N ILE A 865 0.57 -32.13 7.75
CA ILE A 865 1.14 -30.89 8.26
C ILE A 865 0.66 -30.66 9.70
N LEU A 866 1.61 -30.59 10.64
CA LEU A 866 1.35 -30.24 12.04
C LEU A 866 2.04 -28.93 12.39
N LYS A 867 1.30 -27.99 12.96
CA LYS A 867 1.85 -26.78 13.56
C LYS A 867 1.56 -26.76 15.05
N VAL A 868 2.58 -26.49 15.86
CA VAL A 868 2.50 -26.47 17.32
C VAL A 868 2.90 -25.10 17.83
N TYR A 869 1.99 -24.42 18.51
CA TYR A 869 2.18 -23.09 19.09
C TYR A 869 2.62 -23.20 20.56
N PHE A 870 3.68 -22.50 20.96
CA PHE A 870 4.28 -22.54 22.30
C PHE A 870 4.11 -21.19 22.98
N THR A 871 3.19 -21.13 23.94
CA THR A 871 2.84 -19.93 24.72
C THR A 871 3.76 -19.66 25.91
N SER A 872 4.30 -20.70 26.60
CA SER A 872 5.14 -20.51 27.80
C SER A 872 5.96 -21.76 28.20
N SER A 873 6.62 -21.73 29.36
CA SER A 873 7.62 -22.70 29.84
C SER A 873 7.17 -24.15 29.71
N LEU A 874 8.03 -24.97 29.11
CA LEU A 874 7.77 -26.39 28.84
C LEU A 874 7.59 -27.17 30.14
N GLU A 875 6.41 -27.80 30.27
CA GLU A 875 6.19 -28.79 31.32
C GLU A 875 6.99 -30.08 31.04
N LYS A 876 7.28 -30.85 32.10
CA LYS A 876 8.02 -32.11 31.97
C LYS A 876 7.20 -33.13 31.17
N PHE A 877 7.58 -33.36 29.91
CA PHE A 877 6.95 -34.36 29.04
C PHE A 877 7.20 -35.80 29.52
N LYS A 878 6.16 -36.43 30.08
CA LYS A 878 6.16 -37.87 30.41
C LYS A 878 5.66 -38.67 29.20
N SER A 879 6.59 -39.07 28.34
CA SER A 879 6.29 -39.89 27.17
C SER A 879 5.85 -41.30 27.58
N SER A 880 4.71 -41.77 27.08
CA SER A 880 4.41 -43.19 27.02
C SER A 880 5.03 -43.81 25.75
N LYS A 881 5.27 -45.14 25.73
CA LYS A 881 5.77 -45.86 24.57
C LYS A 881 4.66 -45.96 23.51
N ASN A 882 4.55 -44.96 22.65
CA ASN A 882 3.45 -44.85 21.69
C ASN A 882 3.93 -44.90 20.24
N ARG A 883 2.98 -45.17 19.33
CA ARG A 883 3.17 -45.12 17.89
C ARG A 883 3.63 -43.72 17.47
N LYS A 884 4.67 -43.65 16.64
CA LYS A 884 5.09 -42.39 16.03
C LYS A 884 4.20 -42.00 14.86
N LEU A 885 3.95 -40.71 14.71
CA LEU A 885 3.29 -40.12 13.56
C LEU A 885 4.27 -39.95 12.39
N TYR A 886 3.74 -40.09 11.18
CA TYR A 886 4.46 -39.84 9.94
C TYR A 886 3.91 -38.57 9.33
N LEU A 887 4.63 -37.47 9.53
CA LEU A 887 4.26 -36.15 9.01
C LEU A 887 5.16 -35.79 7.84
N ASN A 888 4.64 -35.01 6.89
CA ASN A 888 5.45 -34.40 5.84
C ASN A 888 6.06 -33.10 6.34
N GLU A 889 5.31 -32.29 7.09
CA GLU A 889 5.75 -30.96 7.54
C GLU A 889 5.43 -30.71 9.01
N LEU A 890 6.39 -30.14 9.73
CA LEU A 890 6.27 -29.76 11.13
C LEU A 890 6.66 -28.29 11.32
N TYR A 891 5.78 -27.51 11.92
CA TYR A 891 6.03 -26.12 12.27
C TYR A 891 5.95 -25.93 13.78
N ILE A 892 6.97 -25.30 14.36
CA ILE A 892 6.99 -24.92 15.77
C ILE A 892 6.94 -23.41 15.83
N GLU A 893 5.90 -22.85 16.45
CA GLU A 893 5.76 -21.41 16.62
C GLU A 893 5.84 -21.02 18.10
N GLY A 894 6.49 -19.91 18.45
CA GLY A 894 6.43 -19.37 19.81
C GLY A 894 7.32 -18.15 20.06
N GLU A 895 6.76 -17.12 20.69
CA GLU A 895 7.47 -15.86 21.02
C GLU A 895 8.50 -16.05 22.14
N ALA A 896 8.22 -16.93 23.11
CA ALA A 896 9.00 -17.09 24.34
C ALA A 896 10.21 -18.03 24.23
N LEU A 897 10.52 -18.55 23.04
CA LEU A 897 11.55 -19.59 22.89
C LEU A 897 12.98 -19.04 22.73
N GLY A 898 13.15 -17.71 22.78
CA GLY A 898 14.44 -17.06 23.00
C GLY A 898 15.47 -17.37 21.91
N LEU A 899 15.05 -17.33 20.64
CA LEU A 899 15.99 -17.48 19.54
C LEU A 899 16.94 -16.29 19.51
N ASP A 900 18.17 -16.52 19.99
CA ASP A 900 19.28 -15.68 19.57
C ASP A 900 19.38 -15.79 18.04
N GLN A 901 19.29 -14.65 17.36
CA GLN A 901 19.39 -14.59 15.91
C GLN A 901 20.71 -15.24 15.45
N ASN A 902 21.75 -15.17 16.27
CA ASN A 902 23.09 -15.68 16.00
C ASN A 902 23.31 -17.15 16.39
N SER A 903 22.38 -17.79 17.11
CA SER A 903 22.58 -19.19 17.49
C SER A 903 22.44 -20.10 16.27
N THR A 904 23.52 -20.80 15.93
CA THR A 904 23.58 -21.84 14.89
C THR A 904 23.03 -23.19 15.37
N GLU A 905 22.91 -23.37 16.68
CA GLU A 905 22.50 -24.63 17.30
C GLU A 905 21.22 -24.48 18.12
N ILE A 906 20.26 -25.36 17.87
CA ILE A 906 18.99 -25.45 18.62
C ILE A 906 19.24 -25.80 20.09
N GLY A 907 20.30 -26.56 20.39
CA GLY A 907 20.57 -27.12 21.72
C GLY A 907 20.67 -26.11 22.87
N LYS A 908 20.88 -24.82 22.56
CA LYS A 908 20.94 -23.73 23.54
C LYS A 908 19.62 -22.99 23.72
N THR A 909 18.59 -23.32 22.93
CA THR A 909 17.29 -22.65 22.94
C THR A 909 16.29 -23.42 23.80
N ASN A 910 15.32 -22.70 24.37
CA ASN A 910 14.21 -23.34 25.08
C ASN A 910 13.40 -24.26 24.15
N ALA A 911 13.47 -24.06 22.83
CA ALA A 911 12.82 -24.93 21.84
C ALA A 911 13.38 -26.36 21.82
N TYR A 912 14.64 -26.60 22.23
CA TYR A 912 15.24 -27.94 22.15
C TYR A 912 14.46 -28.99 22.96
N ALA A 913 13.99 -28.64 24.15
CA ALA A 913 13.22 -29.55 24.99
C ALA A 913 11.87 -29.90 24.34
N ALA A 914 11.22 -28.94 23.66
CA ALA A 914 10.00 -29.17 22.88
C ALA A 914 10.26 -30.13 21.70
N ILE A 915 11.33 -29.88 20.95
CA ILE A 915 11.73 -30.70 19.80
C ILE A 915 12.04 -32.12 20.24
N LYS A 916 12.73 -32.30 21.37
CA LYS A 916 13.01 -33.61 21.95
C LYS A 916 11.73 -34.35 22.38
N ALA A 917 10.72 -33.64 22.86
CA ALA A 917 9.42 -34.23 23.16
C ALA A 917 8.69 -34.66 21.88
N LEU A 918 8.62 -33.78 20.87
CA LEU A 918 8.00 -34.06 19.57
C LEU A 918 8.68 -35.23 18.83
N LYS A 919 10.01 -35.34 18.88
CA LYS A 919 10.78 -36.46 18.28
C LYS A 919 10.45 -37.84 18.87
N LYS A 920 9.90 -37.90 20.08
CA LYS A 920 9.41 -39.16 20.67
C LYS A 920 8.08 -39.60 20.06
N CYS A 921 7.30 -38.67 19.53
CA CYS A 921 5.96 -38.91 19.00
C CYS A 921 5.86 -38.80 17.46
N ILE A 922 6.87 -38.26 16.80
CA ILE A 922 6.90 -38.03 15.35
C ILE A 922 8.16 -38.69 14.78
N GLU A 923 8.02 -39.37 13.65
CA GLU A 923 9.16 -39.91 12.92
C GLU A 923 9.80 -38.82 12.07
N PHE A 924 10.87 -38.21 12.61
CA PHE A 924 11.51 -37.06 11.99
C PHE A 924 12.12 -37.40 10.62
N GLU A 925 12.51 -38.66 10.39
CA GLU A 925 13.06 -39.12 9.10
C GLU A 925 12.07 -38.95 7.92
N TYR A 926 10.77 -38.82 8.21
CA TYR A 926 9.73 -38.61 7.21
C TYR A 926 9.42 -37.13 6.95
N LEU A 927 9.92 -36.22 7.80
CA LEU A 927 9.70 -34.79 7.63
C LEU A 927 10.45 -34.31 6.38
N LYS A 928 9.68 -33.86 5.38
CA LYS A 928 10.20 -33.10 4.24
C LYS A 928 10.52 -31.67 4.66
N GLN A 929 9.79 -31.14 5.64
CA GLN A 929 10.01 -29.79 6.15
C GLN A 929 9.85 -29.75 7.66
N PHE A 930 10.78 -29.07 8.31
CA PHE A 930 10.72 -28.80 9.73
C PHE A 930 11.22 -27.38 9.96
N ALA A 931 10.35 -26.50 10.46
CA ALA A 931 10.70 -25.10 10.65
C ALA A 931 10.23 -24.55 11.99
N PHE A 932 11.05 -23.67 12.53
CA PHE A 932 10.71 -22.81 13.63
C PHE A 932 10.19 -21.46 13.11
N VAL A 933 9.09 -20.96 13.66
CA VAL A 933 8.45 -19.69 13.28
C VAL A 933 8.37 -18.79 14.52
N CYS A 934 8.89 -17.58 14.43
CA CYS A 934 8.72 -16.50 15.39
C CYS A 934 8.15 -15.29 14.65
N SER A 935 7.62 -14.31 15.40
CA SER A 935 6.94 -13.11 14.88
C SER A 935 7.62 -12.51 13.64
N ASN A 936 8.95 -12.49 13.59
CA ASN A 936 9.73 -11.93 12.47
C ASN A 936 10.76 -12.88 11.84
N VAL A 937 10.85 -14.15 12.26
CA VAL A 937 11.93 -15.06 11.84
C VAL A 937 11.40 -16.47 11.60
N ARG A 938 11.78 -17.08 10.48
CA ARG A 938 11.54 -18.50 10.20
C ARG A 938 12.85 -19.24 9.97
N LYS A 939 13.24 -20.14 10.87
CA LYS A 939 14.46 -20.95 10.73
C LYS A 939 14.11 -22.39 10.36
N GLU A 940 14.58 -22.86 9.21
CA GLU A 940 14.46 -24.28 8.86
C GLU A 940 15.43 -25.14 9.69
N ILE A 941 14.99 -26.34 10.04
CA ILE A 941 15.69 -27.28 10.89
C ILE A 941 15.86 -28.58 10.11
N ASP A 942 17.09 -29.08 10.06
CA ASP A 942 17.33 -30.43 9.55
C ASP A 942 16.75 -31.45 10.54
N PRO A 943 15.78 -32.29 10.14
CA PRO A 943 15.14 -33.24 11.03
C PRO A 943 16.09 -34.34 11.57
N TYR A 944 17.20 -34.61 10.87
CA TYR A 944 18.19 -35.60 11.28
C TYR A 944 19.17 -35.01 12.30
N THR A 945 19.76 -33.86 11.97
CA THR A 945 20.82 -33.25 12.79
C THR A 945 20.30 -32.30 13.87
N LEU A 946 19.05 -31.82 13.73
CA LEU A 946 18.45 -30.77 14.56
C LEU A 946 19.29 -29.48 14.58
N LYS A 947 20.04 -29.22 13.51
CA LYS A 947 20.74 -27.96 13.30
C LYS A 947 19.88 -27.06 12.44
N PHE A 948 19.99 -25.76 12.66
CA PHE A 948 19.39 -24.80 11.74
C PHE A 948 20.13 -24.88 10.40
N TYR A 949 19.39 -24.86 9.30
CA TYR A 949 20.03 -24.61 8.01
C TYR A 949 20.64 -23.22 8.04
N LYS A 950 21.95 -23.14 7.81
CA LYS A 950 22.65 -21.87 7.59
C LYS A 950 22.32 -21.42 6.16
N ARG A 951 21.11 -20.90 5.93
CA ARG A 951 20.92 -20.05 4.74
C ARG A 951 21.64 -18.74 5.04
N GLU A 952 22.58 -18.37 4.17
CA GLU A 952 23.10 -17.01 4.12
C GLU A 952 21.89 -16.07 4.09
N SER A 953 21.97 -15.02 4.88
CA SER A 953 20.89 -14.13 5.29
C SER A 953 19.99 -13.64 4.15
N GLU A 954 18.88 -14.32 3.90
CA GLU A 954 17.65 -13.64 3.50
C GLU A 954 17.08 -13.01 4.78
N LYS A 955 17.43 -11.74 5.03
CA LYS A 955 16.78 -10.96 6.08
C LYS A 955 15.28 -10.97 5.80
N PHE A 956 14.52 -11.41 6.79
CA PHE A 956 13.09 -11.62 6.68
C PHE A 956 12.33 -10.37 6.23
N PHE A 957 11.40 -10.61 5.30
CA PHE A 957 10.44 -9.71 4.72
C PHE A 957 9.54 -9.06 5.77
N THR A 958 9.79 -7.79 6.12
CA THR A 958 8.75 -6.90 6.62
C THR A 958 8.12 -6.20 5.42
N VAL A 959 6.93 -6.64 5.00
CA VAL A 959 6.03 -5.70 4.31
C VAL A 959 5.68 -4.65 5.35
N ASP A 960 6.09 -3.40 5.12
CA ASP A 960 5.73 -2.22 5.92
C ASP A 960 4.21 -2.11 6.04
N LYS A 961 3.63 -2.78 7.03
CA LYS A 961 2.28 -2.50 7.54
C LYS A 961 2.30 -1.57 8.74
N GLN A 962 3.48 -1.17 9.23
CA GLN A 962 3.61 -0.25 10.36
C GLN A 962 3.36 1.23 10.02
N LYS A 963 3.29 1.61 8.74
CA LYS A 963 3.02 3.01 8.36
C LYS A 963 1.56 3.47 8.54
N HIS A 964 0.63 2.59 8.92
CA HIS A 964 -0.76 3.01 9.20
C HIS A 964 -1.14 3.09 10.68
N ASP A 965 -0.37 2.50 11.61
CA ASP A 965 -0.70 2.54 13.03
C ASP A 965 0.08 3.63 13.82
N GLU A 966 1.03 4.34 13.19
CA GLU A 966 1.78 5.45 13.82
C GLU A 966 1.22 6.85 13.50
N MET A 967 0.21 6.98 12.64
CA MET A 967 -0.42 8.29 12.35
C MET A 967 -1.53 8.70 13.33
N ASP A 968 -2.00 7.79 14.20
CA ASP A 968 -3.04 8.10 15.20
C ASP A 968 -2.47 8.52 16.58
N ILE A 969 -1.15 8.66 16.73
CA ILE A 969 -0.50 9.00 18.01
C ILE A 969 -0.09 10.49 18.12
N PHE A 970 -0.25 11.29 17.05
CA PHE A 970 -0.03 12.75 17.08
C PHE A 970 -1.32 13.59 17.01
N ALA A 971 -2.45 13.04 17.44
CA ALA A 971 -3.69 13.77 17.63
C ALA A 971 -4.22 13.61 19.08
N VAL A 972 -3.57 14.30 20.02
CA VAL A 972 -4.16 14.72 21.31
C VAL A 972 -3.80 16.19 21.54
#